data_AF-A0A653Z6L1-F1
#
_entry.id   AF-A0A653Z6L1-F1
#
_cell.length_a   1.000
_cell.length_b   1.000
_cell.length_c   1.000
_cell.angle_alpha   90.00
_cell.angle_beta   90.00
_cell.angle_gamma   90.00
#
_symmetry.space_group_name_H-M   'P 1'
#
loop_
_entity.id
_entity.type
_entity.pdbx_description
1 polymer ?
#
loop_
_entity_poly.entity_id
_entity_poly.type
_entity_poly.pdbx_seq_one_letter_code
_entity_poly.pdbx_strand_id
1 'polypeptide(L)'
;MHYILLCFFMLVPGLAGALVFDENTRSLPLGTAMSVFEDVRGDASIEDITSPALQASFRQHDKGVLNAGYSRSVFWLRLDLEYRPQQANGDQPWLLELAYPPLDHVQLYLPDAQGRYQLSQHTGDALPFSSREIKQHNYVFELRLPPGQRQSVYLRLESQGSIQAPLTLWAPNAYLEEQPARIYVLGIIYGVLLVMLIYNLFIFLSVRDTSYLYYILYIASFGFYQLSVNGAAIEYFWPNSPWWANAATPFLIGAAALFGCQFARSFLHTAEHSPWVDRALLLMMGSGVLVMTLALTASYALSLRLATYLALGFTVVIFSAGILAWMRGMRVARYFIIAWTAFLAGGMVNTLMVLGYLPNMFLTMYASQIGSALEVGLLSLALADRINAMKEERTRILQEAGLKLEAFNQELANSNRLKDEFLATVTHELRTPMNGVIGSLELMQMLEIDGELAHYQRTAASSARDMMRMVNDILALTELQAGRLYPRREPFSLRGLFDGLRAQYAPRAEDKGLRFVLELDDSLPDTLEGDASKLVQSLNCLLDNAIKFTLHGEVRVRVSRGGSASDILPLRIEVIDTGVGFAVPADGKLYQRFQQLDGSMTREYGGLGIGLAICRQLVDLLGGDLSHESQPGQGSCFRLELPLALPVQMTSPVAVVLRATGPALRAPEQCTVLIVEDNAINQLVTRGMLLKLGYQVRTADNGAEALELLRSETIDAVLLDCQMPVMDGFATCRALRNLPGCQLLPVLAITAHSHSGDRERCLAAGMSDYLAKPVKFEQLRNLLHDWVLCRES
;
A
#
# COMPACT_ATOMS: atom_id res chain seq x y z
N MET A 1 8.41 -30.39 95.83
CA MET A 1 7.35 -29.89 94.91
C MET A 1 7.66 -30.25 93.44
N HIS A 2 8.06 -31.49 93.15
CA HIS A 2 8.39 -31.97 91.79
C HIS A 2 7.77 -33.34 91.47
N TYR A 3 7.05 -33.94 92.42
CA TYR A 3 6.42 -35.27 92.26
C TYR A 3 4.89 -35.22 92.14
N ILE A 4 4.26 -34.04 92.26
CA ILE A 4 2.79 -33.89 92.17
C ILE A 4 2.34 -33.63 90.72
N LEU A 5 3.22 -33.15 89.83
CA LEU A 5 2.89 -32.91 88.42
C LEU A 5 3.04 -34.17 87.54
N LEU A 6 3.75 -35.20 88.01
CA LEU A 6 3.95 -36.45 87.28
C LEU A 6 2.80 -37.46 87.45
N CYS A 7 1.95 -37.27 88.47
CA CYS A 7 0.77 -38.13 88.69
C CYS A 7 -0.47 -37.70 87.88
N PHE A 8 -0.48 -36.51 87.27
CA PHE A 8 -1.63 -36.04 86.49
C PHE A 8 -1.62 -36.49 85.01
N PHE A 9 -0.49 -37.04 84.53
CA PHE A 9 -0.36 -37.57 83.17
C PHE A 9 -0.60 -39.09 83.04
N MET A 10 -1.00 -39.78 84.13
CA MET A 10 -1.34 -41.21 84.12
C MET A 10 -2.84 -41.53 84.19
N LEU A 11 -3.73 -40.53 84.04
CA LEU A 11 -5.18 -40.70 84.15
C LEU A 11 -5.98 -40.15 82.96
N VAL A 12 -5.44 -40.27 81.74
CA VAL A 12 -6.28 -40.24 80.53
C VAL A 12 -6.02 -41.53 79.77
N PRO A 13 -6.87 -42.57 79.92
CA PRO A 13 -6.90 -43.64 78.95
C PRO A 13 -7.24 -43.00 77.60
N GLY A 14 -6.44 -43.29 76.57
CA GLY A 14 -6.79 -43.02 75.18
C GLY A 14 -8.07 -43.76 74.83
N LEU A 15 -9.21 -43.12 75.07
CA LEU A 15 -10.51 -43.62 74.65
C LEU A 15 -10.76 -43.08 73.25
N ALA A 16 -10.67 -43.99 72.28
CA ALA A 16 -11.26 -43.87 70.95
C ALA A 16 -12.80 -43.67 71.08
N GLY A 17 -13.21 -42.47 71.47
CA GLY A 17 -14.61 -42.05 71.52
C GLY A 17 -15.12 -41.77 70.12
N ALA A 18 -16.33 -42.23 69.81
CA ALA A 18 -17.02 -41.80 68.60
C ALA A 18 -17.25 -40.29 68.63
N LEU A 19 -17.23 -39.66 67.47
CA LEU A 19 -17.57 -38.26 67.32
C LEU A 19 -19.08 -38.12 67.52
N VAL A 20 -19.49 -37.50 68.63
CA VAL A 20 -20.89 -37.30 69.00
C VAL A 20 -21.38 -35.96 68.45
N PHE A 21 -22.52 -35.95 67.76
CA PHE A 21 -23.16 -34.75 67.24
C PHE A 21 -24.69 -34.89 67.23
N ASP A 22 -25.39 -33.78 67.00
CA ASP A 22 -26.85 -33.66 67.09
C ASP A 22 -27.46 -32.96 65.86
N GLU A 23 -28.78 -32.81 65.83
CA GLU A 23 -29.52 -32.20 64.72
C GLU A 23 -29.20 -30.71 64.48
N ASN A 24 -28.61 -30.01 65.45
CA ASN A 24 -28.22 -28.60 65.32
C ASN A 24 -26.87 -28.46 64.61
N THR A 25 -26.15 -29.56 64.42
CA THR A 25 -24.86 -29.57 63.74
C THR A 25 -25.03 -29.31 62.26
N ARG A 26 -24.61 -28.13 61.78
CA ARG A 26 -24.73 -27.75 60.37
C ARG A 26 -23.65 -28.38 59.48
N SER A 27 -22.40 -28.36 59.94
CA SER A 27 -21.24 -28.93 59.25
C SER A 27 -20.19 -29.38 60.26
N LEU A 28 -19.48 -30.47 59.97
CA LEU A 28 -18.52 -31.07 60.88
C LEU A 28 -17.32 -31.61 60.08
N PRO A 29 -16.17 -30.90 60.08
CA PRO A 29 -14.94 -31.39 59.48
C PRO A 29 -14.43 -32.63 60.23
N LEU A 30 -14.21 -33.73 59.50
CA LEU A 30 -13.87 -35.04 60.08
C LEU A 30 -12.36 -35.33 60.08
N GLY A 31 -11.53 -34.38 59.66
CA GLY A 31 -10.09 -34.58 59.46
C GLY A 31 -9.34 -35.10 60.69
N THR A 32 -9.59 -34.54 61.87
CA THR A 32 -8.94 -34.97 63.13
C THR A 32 -9.68 -36.11 63.83
N ALA A 33 -10.89 -36.44 63.37
CA ALA A 33 -11.72 -37.51 63.90
C ALA A 33 -11.52 -38.83 63.15
N MET A 34 -10.90 -38.81 61.97
CA MET A 34 -10.63 -40.02 61.20
C MET A 34 -9.41 -40.79 61.68
N SER A 35 -9.48 -42.10 61.57
CA SER A 35 -8.33 -42.99 61.69
C SER A 35 -7.93 -43.49 60.32
N VAL A 36 -6.63 -43.55 60.04
CA VAL A 36 -6.09 -43.90 58.72
C VAL A 36 -5.24 -45.17 58.82
N PHE A 37 -5.41 -46.06 57.86
CA PHE A 37 -4.56 -47.20 57.62
C PHE A 37 -4.04 -47.16 56.18
N GLU A 38 -2.71 -47.22 56.02
CA GLU A 38 -2.06 -47.27 54.72
C GLU A 38 -1.83 -48.73 54.33
N ASP A 39 -2.53 -49.19 53.31
CA ASP A 39 -2.33 -50.48 52.68
C ASP A 39 -1.34 -50.34 51.52
N VAL A 40 -0.07 -50.63 51.82
CA VAL A 40 1.05 -50.54 50.87
C VAL A 40 0.95 -51.59 49.75
N ARG A 41 0.27 -52.72 50.00
CA ARG A 41 0.12 -53.80 49.01
C ARG A 41 -1.14 -53.63 48.17
N GLY A 42 -2.16 -52.98 48.71
CA GLY A 42 -3.44 -52.70 48.06
C GLY A 42 -4.39 -53.88 48.00
N ASP A 43 -4.06 -54.99 48.69
CA ASP A 43 -4.78 -56.26 48.69
C ASP A 43 -5.68 -56.46 49.92
N ALA A 44 -5.69 -55.53 50.89
CA ALA A 44 -6.54 -55.66 52.07
C ALA A 44 -8.02 -55.52 51.71
N SER A 45 -8.82 -56.51 52.11
CA SER A 45 -10.28 -56.48 51.96
C SER A 45 -10.96 -55.83 53.16
N ILE A 46 -12.25 -55.48 53.03
CA ILE A 46 -13.03 -54.96 54.16
C ILE A 46 -13.10 -55.95 55.34
N GLU A 47 -13.07 -57.26 55.07
CA GLU A 47 -13.06 -58.30 56.11
C GLU A 47 -11.73 -58.29 56.88
N ASP A 48 -10.61 -58.10 56.18
CA ASP A 48 -9.29 -57.97 56.82
C ASP A 48 -9.23 -56.70 57.67
N ILE A 49 -9.68 -55.57 57.11
CA ILE A 49 -9.63 -54.25 57.75
C ILE A 49 -10.51 -54.18 59.01
N THR A 50 -11.62 -54.91 59.03
CA THR A 50 -12.53 -54.96 60.19
C THR A 50 -12.09 -55.98 61.24
N SER A 51 -11.09 -56.83 60.94
CA SER A 51 -10.55 -57.81 61.89
C SER A 51 -9.90 -57.13 63.12
N PRO A 52 -9.96 -57.75 64.32
CA PRO A 52 -9.36 -57.19 65.53
C PRO A 52 -7.85 -56.93 65.41
N ALA A 53 -7.14 -57.71 64.59
CA ALA A 53 -5.70 -57.59 64.38
C ALA A 53 -5.33 -56.29 63.64
N LEU A 54 -6.09 -55.95 62.59
CA LEU A 54 -5.83 -54.75 61.78
C LEU A 54 -6.48 -53.49 62.36
N GLN A 55 -7.54 -53.62 63.17
CA GLN A 55 -8.11 -52.48 63.89
C GLN A 55 -7.10 -51.73 64.77
N ALA A 56 -6.12 -52.45 65.35
CA ALA A 56 -5.05 -51.85 66.14
C ALA A 56 -4.00 -51.10 65.29
N SER A 57 -3.97 -51.34 63.98
CA SER A 57 -3.01 -50.71 63.05
C SER A 57 -3.49 -49.36 62.52
N PHE A 58 -4.77 -49.02 62.71
CA PHE A 58 -5.30 -47.69 62.40
C PHE A 58 -4.67 -46.63 63.31
N ARG A 59 -4.12 -45.59 62.70
CA ARG A 59 -3.57 -44.44 63.43
C ARG A 59 -4.55 -43.28 63.36
N GLN A 60 -4.80 -42.65 64.49
CA GLN A 60 -5.59 -41.43 64.54
C GLN A 60 -4.87 -40.33 63.77
N HIS A 61 -5.59 -39.64 62.88
CA HIS A 61 -5.03 -38.54 62.09
C HIS A 61 -5.02 -37.25 62.90
N ASP A 62 -3.90 -36.51 62.85
CA ASP A 62 -3.63 -35.34 63.68
C ASP A 62 -3.84 -34.00 62.96
N LYS A 63 -4.08 -34.03 61.64
CA LYS A 63 -4.27 -32.83 60.80
C LYS A 63 -5.71 -32.69 60.32
N GLY A 64 -6.08 -31.49 59.89
CA GLY A 64 -7.43 -31.22 59.36
C GLY A 64 -7.76 -31.93 58.03
N VAL A 65 -6.76 -32.42 57.30
CA VAL A 65 -6.92 -33.13 56.02
C VAL A 65 -5.84 -34.20 55.91
N LEU A 66 -6.18 -35.39 55.41
CA LEU A 66 -5.17 -36.39 55.01
C LEU A 66 -4.56 -35.93 53.69
N ASN A 67 -3.25 -35.76 53.65
CA ASN A 67 -2.50 -35.53 52.42
C ASN A 67 -1.34 -36.53 52.35
N ALA A 68 -1.50 -37.56 51.52
CA ALA A 68 -0.47 -38.56 51.26
C ALA A 68 0.41 -38.22 50.05
N GLY A 69 0.15 -37.09 49.37
CA GLY A 69 0.80 -36.73 48.13
C GLY A 69 0.62 -37.80 47.05
N TYR A 70 1.61 -37.95 46.17
CA TYR A 70 1.63 -39.03 45.18
C TYR A 70 2.08 -40.34 45.84
N SER A 71 1.12 -41.21 46.15
CA SER A 71 1.38 -42.56 46.68
C SER A 71 0.81 -43.63 45.74
N ARG A 72 1.33 -44.86 45.84
CA ARG A 72 0.74 -46.04 45.19
C ARG A 72 -0.06 -46.89 46.18
N SER A 73 0.01 -46.56 47.47
CA SER A 73 -0.70 -47.26 48.53
C SER A 73 -2.19 -46.95 48.47
N VAL A 74 -3.00 -47.91 48.89
CA VAL A 74 -4.43 -47.72 49.13
C VAL A 74 -4.62 -47.19 50.54
N PHE A 75 -5.47 -46.19 50.72
CA PHE A 75 -5.73 -45.61 52.04
C PHE A 75 -7.12 -45.99 52.52
N TRP A 76 -7.18 -46.61 53.69
CA TRP A 76 -8.41 -46.92 54.40
C TRP A 76 -8.65 -45.88 55.48
N LEU A 77 -9.80 -45.21 55.42
CA LEU A 77 -10.25 -44.25 56.43
C LEU A 77 -11.38 -44.86 57.24
N ARG A 78 -11.25 -44.81 58.57
CA ARG A 78 -12.31 -45.19 59.52
C ARG A 78 -12.83 -43.94 60.21
N LEU A 79 -14.14 -43.76 60.18
CA LEU A 79 -14.87 -42.72 60.88
C LEU A 79 -15.80 -43.37 61.90
N ASP A 80 -15.68 -43.01 63.17
CA ASP A 80 -16.59 -43.49 64.21
C ASP A 80 -17.58 -42.37 64.55
N LEU A 81 -18.83 -42.50 64.10
CA LEU A 81 -19.87 -41.47 64.21
C LEU A 81 -20.96 -41.93 65.18
N GLU A 82 -21.44 -41.02 66.03
CA GLU A 82 -22.57 -41.27 66.91
C GLU A 82 -23.55 -40.10 66.86
N TYR A 83 -24.72 -40.34 66.27
CA TYR A 83 -25.77 -39.34 66.15
C TYR A 83 -26.70 -39.37 67.37
N ARG A 84 -26.74 -38.30 68.16
CA ARG A 84 -27.61 -38.20 69.36
C ARG A 84 -28.62 -37.07 69.19
N PRO A 85 -29.80 -37.35 68.60
CA PRO A 85 -30.80 -36.31 68.43
C PRO A 85 -31.38 -35.88 69.80
N GLN A 86 -31.58 -34.57 69.98
CA GLN A 86 -32.23 -33.99 71.15
C GLN A 86 -33.77 -34.02 71.02
N GLN A 87 -34.29 -34.05 69.79
CA GLN A 87 -35.72 -34.13 69.46
C GLN A 87 -36.16 -35.54 69.03
N ALA A 88 -37.39 -35.91 69.42
CA ALA A 88 -37.95 -37.25 69.19
C ALA A 88 -38.18 -37.63 67.71
N ASN A 89 -38.11 -36.66 66.79
CA ASN A 89 -38.33 -36.83 65.34
C ASN A 89 -37.07 -36.48 64.52
N GLY A 90 -35.88 -36.63 65.11
CA GLY A 90 -34.61 -36.22 64.52
C GLY A 90 -34.03 -37.16 63.46
N ASP A 91 -34.81 -38.08 62.88
CA ASP A 91 -34.28 -38.97 61.83
C ASP A 91 -34.08 -38.17 60.53
N GLN A 92 -32.82 -37.85 60.20
CA GLN A 92 -32.47 -37.10 59.00
C GLN A 92 -31.25 -37.73 58.31
N PRO A 93 -31.20 -37.72 56.97
CA PRO A 93 -30.01 -38.12 56.25
C PRO A 93 -28.89 -37.09 56.47
N TRP A 94 -27.66 -37.56 56.55
CA TRP A 94 -26.45 -36.74 56.60
C TRP A 94 -25.68 -36.89 55.30
N LEU A 95 -25.01 -35.82 54.86
CA LEU A 95 -24.22 -35.86 53.64
C LEU A 95 -22.73 -35.90 53.98
N LEU A 96 -22.04 -36.97 53.58
CA LEU A 96 -20.59 -37.05 53.71
C LEU A 96 -19.94 -36.55 52.42
N GLU A 97 -19.33 -35.38 52.48
CA GLU A 97 -18.59 -34.78 51.36
C GLU A 97 -17.10 -35.13 51.44
N LEU A 98 -16.56 -35.63 50.35
CA LEU A 98 -15.13 -35.72 50.07
C LEU A 98 -14.79 -34.69 48.98
N ALA A 99 -14.29 -33.54 49.41
CA ALA A 99 -14.09 -32.34 48.59
C ALA A 99 -12.77 -32.36 47.79
N TYR A 100 -12.48 -33.48 47.13
CA TYR A 100 -11.27 -33.66 46.33
C TYR A 100 -11.57 -34.51 45.08
N PRO A 101 -11.93 -33.87 43.95
CA PRO A 101 -12.39 -34.56 42.74
C PRO A 101 -11.40 -35.50 42.02
N PRO A 102 -10.06 -35.33 42.05
CA PRO A 102 -9.15 -36.16 41.27
C PRO A 102 -8.76 -37.44 42.04
N LEU A 103 -9.72 -38.35 42.22
CA LEU A 103 -9.51 -39.66 42.85
C LEU A 103 -10.06 -40.78 41.95
N ASP A 104 -9.19 -41.70 41.54
CA ASP A 104 -9.50 -42.80 40.61
C ASP A 104 -10.63 -43.68 41.12
N HIS A 105 -10.55 -44.09 42.39
CA HIS A 105 -11.53 -44.95 43.04
C HIS A 105 -11.78 -44.55 44.49
N VAL A 106 -13.05 -44.35 44.80
CA VAL A 106 -13.60 -44.06 46.13
C VAL A 106 -14.70 -45.09 46.40
N GLN A 107 -14.50 -45.91 47.42
CA GLN A 107 -15.45 -46.94 47.83
C GLN A 107 -15.92 -46.68 49.26
N LEU A 108 -17.23 -46.63 49.44
CA LEU A 108 -17.90 -46.46 50.73
C LEU A 108 -18.42 -47.80 51.21
N TYR A 109 -18.02 -48.19 52.42
CA TYR A 109 -18.51 -49.39 53.09
C TYR A 109 -19.34 -49.01 54.31
N LEU A 110 -20.57 -49.54 54.36
CA LEU A 110 -21.53 -49.33 55.45
C LEU A 110 -21.93 -50.68 56.07
N PRO A 111 -22.24 -50.73 57.37
CA PRO A 111 -22.72 -51.96 58.01
C PRO A 111 -24.14 -52.31 57.53
N ASP A 112 -24.38 -53.60 57.30
CA ASP A 112 -25.70 -54.18 57.09
C ASP A 112 -26.47 -54.31 58.41
N ALA A 113 -27.72 -54.78 58.35
CA ALA A 113 -28.55 -55.01 59.55
C ALA A 113 -27.97 -56.06 60.52
N GLN A 114 -26.96 -56.82 60.11
CA GLN A 114 -26.27 -57.86 60.89
C GLN A 114 -24.89 -57.38 61.39
N GLY A 115 -24.50 -56.13 61.11
CA GLY A 115 -23.22 -55.53 61.49
C GLY A 115 -22.05 -55.90 60.59
N ARG A 116 -22.27 -56.57 59.46
CA ARG A 116 -21.23 -56.87 58.44
C ARG A 116 -21.12 -55.71 57.46
N TYR A 117 -19.90 -55.34 57.10
CA TYR A 117 -19.68 -54.23 56.18
C TYR A 117 -19.83 -54.68 54.72
N GLN A 118 -20.67 -53.97 53.97
CA GLN A 118 -20.86 -54.18 52.54
C GLN A 118 -20.52 -52.91 51.76
N LEU A 119 -20.10 -53.09 50.50
CA LEU A 119 -19.85 -51.98 49.58
C LEU A 119 -21.19 -51.31 49.26
N SER A 120 -21.37 -50.09 49.77
CA SER A 120 -22.57 -49.28 49.55
C SER A 120 -22.49 -48.51 48.25
N GLN A 121 -21.33 -47.90 47.96
CA GLN A 121 -21.12 -47.08 46.78
C GLN A 121 -19.69 -47.21 46.25
N HIS A 122 -19.53 -47.19 44.92
CA HIS A 122 -18.23 -47.13 44.24
C HIS A 122 -18.27 -46.05 43.18
N THR A 123 -17.40 -45.05 43.32
CA THR A 123 -17.27 -43.91 42.40
C THR A 123 -15.81 -43.51 42.25
N GLY A 124 -15.52 -42.49 41.45
CA GLY A 124 -14.16 -42.02 41.15
C GLY A 124 -14.11 -41.27 39.82
N ASP A 125 -12.98 -40.63 39.50
CA ASP A 125 -12.77 -39.96 38.22
C ASP A 125 -12.40 -40.93 37.08
N ALA A 126 -11.91 -42.13 37.43
CA ALA A 126 -11.71 -43.24 36.51
C ALA A 126 -13.02 -43.98 36.14
N LEU A 127 -14.14 -43.58 36.73
CA LEU A 127 -15.47 -44.13 36.46
C LEU A 127 -16.37 -43.09 35.78
N PRO A 128 -17.41 -43.51 35.02
CA PRO A 128 -18.37 -42.57 34.44
C PRO A 128 -19.02 -41.70 35.51
N PHE A 129 -19.37 -40.46 35.16
CA PHE A 129 -19.99 -39.50 36.09
C PHE A 129 -21.30 -40.03 36.70
N SER A 130 -22.01 -40.91 35.97
CA SER A 130 -23.21 -41.60 36.45
C SER A 130 -22.98 -42.56 37.63
N SER A 131 -21.71 -42.90 37.97
CA SER A 131 -21.37 -43.70 39.16
C SER A 131 -21.51 -42.93 40.47
N ARG A 132 -21.63 -41.60 40.42
CA ARG A 132 -21.81 -40.76 41.60
C ARG A 132 -23.24 -40.87 42.11
N GLU A 133 -23.39 -41.10 43.41
CA GLU A 133 -24.70 -41.18 44.07
C GLU A 133 -25.45 -39.85 43.94
N ILE A 134 -24.81 -38.76 44.35
CA ILE A 134 -25.27 -37.40 44.14
C ILE A 134 -24.46 -36.79 43.00
N LYS A 135 -25.15 -36.33 41.94
CA LYS A 135 -24.55 -35.77 40.72
C LYS A 135 -23.96 -34.38 40.98
N GLN A 136 -22.78 -34.35 41.58
CA GLN A 136 -22.02 -33.15 41.93
C GLN A 136 -20.54 -33.36 41.55
N HIS A 137 -19.79 -32.25 41.40
CA HIS A 137 -18.36 -32.30 41.09
C HIS A 137 -17.50 -32.86 42.24
N ASN A 138 -17.94 -32.73 43.49
CA ASN A 138 -17.36 -33.40 44.66
C ASN A 138 -18.05 -34.75 44.88
N TYR A 139 -17.38 -35.68 45.58
CA TYR A 139 -18.00 -36.94 45.96
C TYR A 139 -18.85 -36.72 47.21
N VAL A 140 -20.14 -36.98 47.11
CA VAL A 140 -21.08 -36.82 48.22
C VAL A 140 -21.89 -38.10 48.37
N PHE A 141 -21.94 -38.60 49.60
CA PHE A 141 -22.64 -39.83 49.96
C PHE A 141 -23.75 -39.55 50.96
N GLU A 142 -24.89 -40.21 50.82
CA GLU A 142 -25.98 -40.16 51.81
C GLU A 142 -25.70 -41.16 52.94
N LEU A 143 -25.61 -40.67 54.18
CA LEU A 143 -25.45 -41.48 55.38
C LEU A 143 -26.72 -41.42 56.22
N ARG A 144 -27.26 -42.60 56.55
CA ARG A 144 -28.34 -42.74 57.54
C ARG A 144 -27.75 -43.33 58.81
N LEU A 145 -27.80 -42.55 59.89
CA LEU A 145 -27.18 -42.88 61.17
C LEU A 145 -28.28 -43.13 62.21
N PRO A 146 -28.37 -44.35 62.77
CA PRO A 146 -29.38 -44.67 63.77
C PRO A 146 -29.16 -43.85 65.06
N PRO A 147 -30.24 -43.26 65.63
CA PRO A 147 -30.15 -42.47 66.86
C PRO A 147 -29.54 -43.24 68.03
N GLY A 148 -28.57 -42.62 68.70
CA GLY A 148 -27.93 -43.13 69.92
C GLY A 148 -27.04 -44.35 69.71
N GLN A 149 -26.78 -44.76 68.47
CA GLN A 149 -25.90 -45.88 68.13
C GLN A 149 -24.61 -45.36 67.51
N ARG A 150 -23.49 -45.96 67.92
CA ARG A 150 -22.19 -45.75 67.28
C ARG A 150 -22.14 -46.54 65.98
N GLN A 151 -21.87 -45.87 64.88
CA GLN A 151 -21.68 -46.46 63.57
C GLN A 151 -20.29 -46.10 63.03
N SER A 152 -19.50 -47.13 62.72
CA SER A 152 -18.23 -46.92 62.00
C SER A 152 -18.51 -46.90 60.50
N VAL A 153 -17.84 -46.01 59.78
CA VAL A 153 -17.91 -45.89 58.32
C VAL A 153 -16.50 -46.06 57.78
N TYR A 154 -16.34 -46.88 56.73
CA TYR A 154 -15.06 -47.11 56.08
C TYR A 154 -15.05 -46.56 54.66
N LEU A 155 -14.00 -45.83 54.32
CA LEU A 155 -13.71 -45.37 52.96
C LEU A 155 -12.41 -45.98 52.49
N ARG A 156 -12.42 -46.60 51.30
CA ARG A 156 -11.20 -47.04 50.61
C ARG A 156 -10.91 -46.06 49.48
N LEU A 157 -9.75 -45.41 49.57
CA LEU A 157 -9.25 -44.45 48.59
C LEU A 157 -8.08 -45.05 47.81
N GLU A 158 -8.20 -45.06 46.50
CA GLU A 158 -7.17 -45.54 45.58
C GLU A 158 -7.07 -44.57 44.40
N SER A 159 -5.87 -44.07 44.14
CA SER A 159 -5.60 -43.19 42.99
C SER A 159 -4.16 -43.30 42.54
N GLN A 160 -3.94 -43.15 41.23
CA GLN A 160 -2.60 -43.00 40.65
C GLN A 160 -2.06 -41.56 40.76
N GLY A 161 -2.94 -40.60 41.07
CA GLY A 161 -2.64 -39.19 41.31
C GLY A 161 -2.18 -38.92 42.74
N SER A 162 -2.39 -37.69 43.20
CA SER A 162 -2.19 -37.35 44.61
C SER A 162 -3.42 -37.70 45.43
N ILE A 163 -3.23 -38.27 46.62
CA ILE A 163 -4.34 -38.65 47.50
C ILE A 163 -4.51 -37.60 48.59
N GLN A 164 -5.69 -36.97 48.60
CA GLN A 164 -6.13 -36.06 49.65
C GLN A 164 -7.56 -36.40 50.07
N ALA A 165 -7.83 -36.31 51.38
CA ALA A 165 -9.16 -36.60 51.93
C ALA A 165 -9.69 -35.50 52.86
N PRO A 166 -10.12 -34.35 52.33
CA PRO A 166 -10.88 -33.37 53.08
C PRO A 166 -12.33 -33.88 53.24
N LEU A 167 -12.60 -34.49 54.40
CA LEU A 167 -13.90 -35.06 54.74
C LEU A 167 -14.70 -34.09 55.62
N THR A 168 -15.94 -33.82 55.22
CA THR A 168 -16.87 -33.01 55.99
C THR A 168 -18.25 -33.66 56.01
N LEU A 169 -18.84 -33.77 57.19
CA LEU A 169 -20.23 -34.18 57.36
C LEU A 169 -21.14 -32.96 57.36
N TRP A 170 -22.22 -32.99 56.58
CA TRP A 170 -23.13 -31.86 56.42
C TRP A 170 -24.57 -32.25 56.75
N ALA A 171 -25.30 -31.32 57.36
CA ALA A 171 -26.76 -31.35 57.32
C ALA A 171 -27.23 -30.98 55.89
N PRO A 172 -28.26 -31.66 55.33
CA PRO A 172 -28.69 -31.44 53.95
C PRO A 172 -29.00 -29.97 53.62
N ASN A 173 -29.71 -29.27 54.51
CA ASN A 173 -30.04 -27.86 54.33
C ASN A 173 -28.80 -26.97 54.32
N ALA A 174 -27.83 -27.24 55.21
CA ALA A 174 -26.59 -26.47 55.27
C ALA A 174 -25.73 -26.67 54.01
N TYR A 175 -25.66 -27.89 53.49
CA TYR A 175 -24.98 -28.17 52.22
C TYR A 175 -25.62 -27.41 51.05
N LEU A 176 -26.95 -27.42 50.95
CA LEU A 176 -27.67 -26.69 49.90
C LEU A 176 -27.52 -25.16 50.01
N GLU A 177 -27.42 -24.62 51.22
CA GLU A 177 -27.18 -23.18 51.44
C GLU A 177 -25.75 -22.75 51.06
N GLU A 178 -24.74 -23.62 51.19
CA GLU A 178 -23.35 -23.29 50.86
C GLU A 178 -23.02 -23.44 49.37
N GLN A 179 -23.72 -24.33 48.66
CA GLN A 179 -23.51 -24.61 47.24
C GLN A 179 -23.53 -23.37 46.32
N PRO A 180 -24.53 -22.47 46.39
CA PRO A 180 -24.61 -21.30 45.52
C PRO A 180 -23.37 -20.41 45.59
N ALA A 181 -22.78 -20.23 46.78
CA ALA A 181 -21.59 -19.39 46.94
C ALA A 181 -20.40 -19.94 46.16
N ARG A 182 -20.18 -21.27 46.18
CA ARG A 182 -19.11 -21.92 45.42
C ARG A 182 -19.34 -21.79 43.91
N ILE A 183 -20.57 -22.04 43.46
CA ILE A 183 -20.95 -21.95 42.04
C ILE A 183 -20.81 -20.52 41.51
N TYR A 184 -21.24 -19.51 42.26
CA TYR A 184 -21.12 -18.11 41.85
C TYR A 184 -19.66 -17.67 41.69
N VAL A 185 -18.79 -18.09 42.61
CA VAL A 185 -17.37 -17.74 42.57
C VAL A 185 -16.70 -18.40 41.38
N LEU A 186 -16.97 -19.69 41.17
CA LEU A 186 -16.48 -20.44 40.02
C LEU A 186 -16.99 -19.83 38.70
N GLY A 187 -18.27 -19.44 38.66
CA GLY A 187 -18.90 -18.76 37.53
C GLY A 187 -18.29 -17.39 37.23
N ILE A 188 -17.95 -16.60 38.25
CA ILE A 188 -17.25 -15.31 38.07
C ILE A 188 -15.85 -15.54 37.50
N ILE A 189 -15.08 -16.47 38.08
CA ILE A 189 -13.70 -16.75 37.65
C ILE A 189 -13.67 -17.23 36.20
N TYR A 190 -14.46 -18.25 35.86
CA TYR A 190 -14.51 -18.75 34.49
C TYR A 190 -15.19 -17.78 33.53
N GLY A 191 -16.14 -16.97 34.01
CA GLY A 191 -16.73 -15.87 33.25
C GLY A 191 -15.70 -14.81 32.85
N VAL A 192 -14.84 -14.38 33.78
CA VAL A 192 -13.72 -13.48 33.49
C VAL A 192 -12.77 -14.10 32.47
N LEU A 193 -12.41 -15.38 32.63
CA LEU A 193 -11.55 -16.07 31.65
C LEU A 193 -12.19 -16.13 30.26
N LEU A 194 -13.49 -16.44 30.17
CA LEU A 194 -14.21 -16.47 28.89
C LEU A 194 -14.31 -15.10 28.23
N VAL A 195 -14.66 -14.07 29.00
CA VAL A 195 -14.71 -12.67 28.52
C VAL A 195 -13.33 -12.24 28.02
N MET A 196 -12.27 -12.55 28.76
CA MET A 196 -10.90 -12.24 28.34
C MET A 196 -10.48 -13.02 27.10
N LEU A 197 -10.88 -14.27 26.96
CA LEU A 197 -10.62 -15.07 25.75
C LEU A 197 -11.31 -14.45 24.51
N ILE A 198 -12.58 -14.07 24.63
CA ILE A 198 -13.33 -13.40 23.56
C ILE A 198 -12.73 -12.02 23.24
N TYR A 199 -12.40 -11.23 24.28
CA TYR A 199 -11.78 -9.92 24.14
C TYR A 199 -10.45 -10.00 23.37
N ASN A 200 -9.57 -10.92 23.76
CA ASN A 200 -8.30 -11.13 23.07
C ASN A 200 -8.51 -11.64 21.63
N LEU A 201 -9.54 -12.44 21.37
CA LEU A 201 -9.91 -12.87 20.02
C LEU A 201 -10.32 -11.69 19.11
N PHE A 202 -11.13 -10.75 19.62
CA PHE A 202 -11.47 -9.54 18.87
C PHE A 202 -10.24 -8.69 18.58
N ILE A 203 -9.33 -8.53 19.54
CA ILE A 203 -8.08 -7.80 19.30
C ILE A 203 -7.23 -8.51 18.26
N PHE A 204 -7.11 -9.84 18.33
CA PHE A 204 -6.40 -10.61 17.31
C PHE A 204 -6.99 -10.40 15.91
N LEU A 205 -8.31 -10.44 15.75
CA LEU A 205 -8.97 -10.21 14.46
C LEU A 205 -8.72 -8.80 13.92
N SER A 206 -8.61 -7.81 14.80
CA SER A 206 -8.36 -6.41 14.47
C SER A 206 -6.89 -6.14 14.11
N VAL A 207 -5.94 -6.63 14.93
CA VAL A 207 -4.52 -6.28 14.84
C VAL A 207 -3.68 -7.32 14.10
N ARG A 208 -4.12 -8.59 14.10
CA ARG A 208 -3.44 -9.73 13.47
C ARG A 208 -2.00 -9.97 13.94
N ASP A 209 -1.67 -9.56 15.17
CA ASP A 209 -0.41 -9.93 15.82
C ASP A 209 -0.49 -11.37 16.35
N THR A 210 0.46 -12.22 15.95
CA THR A 210 0.49 -13.64 16.30
C THR A 210 0.63 -13.90 17.80
N SER A 211 1.15 -12.93 18.57
CA SER A 211 1.27 -13.05 20.03
C SER A 211 -0.09 -13.25 20.70
N TYR A 212 -1.16 -12.62 20.18
CA TYR A 212 -2.52 -12.83 20.69
C TYR A 212 -3.02 -14.23 20.42
N LEU A 213 -2.71 -14.80 19.26
CA LEU A 213 -3.15 -16.16 18.92
C LEU A 213 -2.56 -17.16 19.92
N TYR A 214 -1.26 -17.07 20.21
CA TYR A 214 -0.61 -17.93 21.20
C TYR A 214 -1.18 -17.69 22.61
N TYR A 215 -1.50 -16.45 22.96
CA TYR A 215 -2.09 -16.11 24.24
C TYR A 215 -3.51 -16.67 24.41
N ILE A 216 -4.35 -16.58 23.38
CA ILE A 216 -5.70 -17.17 23.36
C ILE A 216 -5.63 -18.68 23.54
N LEU A 217 -4.72 -19.35 22.81
CA LEU A 217 -4.52 -20.80 22.92
C LEU A 217 -4.00 -21.20 24.32
N TYR A 218 -3.15 -20.38 24.93
CA TYR A 218 -2.73 -20.54 26.32
C TYR A 218 -3.90 -20.41 27.30
N ILE A 219 -4.68 -19.32 27.25
CA ILE A 219 -5.84 -19.11 28.14
C ILE A 219 -6.84 -20.25 27.98
N ALA A 220 -7.13 -20.67 26.75
CA ALA A 220 -8.04 -21.77 26.48
C ALA A 220 -7.55 -23.06 27.12
N SER A 221 -6.30 -23.44 26.85
CA SER A 221 -5.69 -24.67 27.39
C SER A 221 -5.64 -24.65 28.92
N PHE A 222 -5.25 -23.53 29.50
CA PHE A 222 -5.17 -23.34 30.95
C PHE A 222 -6.55 -23.31 31.62
N GLY A 223 -7.55 -22.67 31.01
CA GLY A 223 -8.92 -22.65 31.49
C GLY A 223 -9.56 -24.04 31.50
N PHE A 224 -9.37 -24.82 30.44
CA PHE A 224 -9.81 -26.22 30.41
C PHE A 224 -9.06 -27.10 31.41
N TYR A 225 -7.75 -26.86 31.62
CA TYR A 225 -7.00 -27.53 32.69
C TYR A 225 -7.63 -27.27 34.07
N GLN A 226 -7.96 -26.01 34.38
CA GLN A 226 -8.63 -25.67 35.64
C GLN A 226 -10.00 -26.35 35.77
N LEU A 227 -10.80 -26.40 34.70
CA LEU A 227 -12.07 -27.12 34.70
C LEU A 227 -11.89 -28.62 34.95
N SER A 228 -10.82 -29.21 34.40
CA SER A 228 -10.48 -30.64 34.59
C SER A 228 -10.13 -30.95 36.04
N VAL A 229 -9.21 -30.19 36.65
CA VAL A 229 -8.75 -30.43 38.04
C VAL A 229 -9.86 -30.19 39.08
N ASN A 230 -10.76 -29.24 38.84
CA ASN A 230 -11.89 -28.97 39.74
C ASN A 230 -13.07 -29.95 39.56
N GLY A 231 -12.97 -30.94 38.65
CA GLY A 231 -14.02 -31.93 38.40
C GLY A 231 -15.18 -31.45 37.53
N ALA A 232 -15.32 -30.14 37.29
CA ALA A 232 -16.38 -29.55 36.48
C ALA A 232 -16.33 -30.04 35.02
N ALA A 233 -15.16 -30.33 34.47
CA ALA A 233 -15.08 -30.81 33.09
C ALA A 233 -15.67 -32.22 32.90
N ILE A 234 -15.55 -33.08 33.92
CA ILE A 234 -16.18 -34.40 33.93
C ILE A 234 -17.71 -34.24 34.00
N GLU A 235 -18.21 -33.28 34.77
CA GLU A 235 -19.65 -33.02 34.88
C GLU A 235 -20.25 -32.49 33.57
N TYR A 236 -19.61 -31.52 32.91
CA TYR A 236 -20.22 -30.78 31.79
C TYR A 236 -19.72 -31.18 30.38
N PHE A 237 -18.46 -31.58 30.22
CA PHE A 237 -17.84 -31.75 28.90
C PHE A 237 -17.64 -33.22 28.50
N TRP A 238 -17.25 -34.09 29.44
CA TRP A 238 -16.96 -35.50 29.14
C TRP A 238 -17.46 -36.50 30.19
N PRO A 239 -18.76 -36.49 30.56
CA PRO A 239 -19.32 -37.33 31.63
C PRO A 239 -19.24 -38.84 31.37
N ASN A 240 -19.18 -39.25 30.11
CA ASN A 240 -19.19 -40.64 29.69
C ASN A 240 -17.83 -41.16 29.19
N SER A 241 -16.77 -40.34 29.27
CA SER A 241 -15.44 -40.73 28.77
C SER A 241 -14.36 -40.61 29.86
N PRO A 242 -14.26 -41.60 30.76
CA PRO A 242 -13.24 -41.62 31.81
C PRO A 242 -11.81 -41.65 31.24
N TRP A 243 -11.62 -42.33 30.10
CA TRP A 243 -10.32 -42.36 29.43
C TRP A 243 -9.85 -40.96 29.03
N TRP A 244 -10.73 -40.17 28.41
CA TRP A 244 -10.39 -38.79 28.03
C TRP A 244 -10.24 -37.90 29.27
N ALA A 245 -11.07 -38.06 30.31
CA ALA A 245 -10.93 -37.31 31.55
C ALA A 245 -9.51 -37.44 32.16
N ASN A 246 -8.99 -38.66 32.17
CA ASN A 246 -7.64 -38.95 32.66
C ASN A 246 -6.56 -38.39 31.73
N ALA A 247 -6.71 -38.54 30.41
CA ALA A 247 -5.73 -37.99 29.45
C ALA A 247 -5.74 -36.46 29.37
N ALA A 248 -6.90 -35.83 29.56
CA ALA A 248 -7.10 -34.39 29.36
C ALA A 248 -6.27 -33.54 30.32
N THR A 249 -6.19 -33.90 31.60
CA THR A 249 -5.43 -33.12 32.60
C THR A 249 -3.95 -32.94 32.23
N PRO A 250 -3.14 -34.01 32.05
CA PRO A 250 -1.74 -33.87 31.62
C PRO A 250 -1.61 -33.29 30.20
N PHE A 251 -2.54 -33.61 29.28
CA PHE A 251 -2.53 -33.04 27.93
C PHE A 251 -2.71 -31.52 27.94
N LEU A 252 -3.65 -31.00 28.71
CA LEU A 252 -3.95 -29.57 28.82
C LEU A 252 -2.83 -28.80 29.54
N ILE A 253 -2.17 -29.41 30.52
CA ILE A 253 -0.93 -28.85 31.12
C ILE A 253 0.16 -28.73 30.05
N GLY A 254 0.37 -29.78 29.24
CA GLY A 254 1.34 -29.75 28.15
C GLY A 254 1.02 -28.69 27.09
N ALA A 255 -0.25 -28.56 26.72
CA ALA A 255 -0.74 -27.53 25.79
C ALA A 255 -0.57 -26.11 26.35
N ALA A 256 -0.92 -25.90 27.63
CA ALA A 256 -0.71 -24.62 28.30
C ALA A 256 0.78 -24.25 28.36
N ALA A 257 1.67 -25.20 28.67
CA ALA A 257 3.11 -24.96 28.66
C ALA A 257 3.64 -24.64 27.24
N LEU A 258 3.17 -25.36 26.22
CA LEU A 258 3.54 -25.12 24.81
C LEU A 258 3.16 -23.71 24.36
N PHE A 259 1.88 -23.35 24.51
CA PHE A 259 1.38 -22.06 24.05
C PHE A 259 1.83 -20.91 24.96
N GLY A 260 1.96 -21.13 26.26
CA GLY A 260 2.51 -20.15 27.20
C GLY A 260 3.97 -19.82 26.92
N CYS A 261 4.80 -20.82 26.59
CA CYS A 261 6.18 -20.60 26.16
C CYS A 261 6.25 -19.84 24.85
N GLN A 262 5.46 -20.26 23.84
CA GLN A 262 5.43 -19.59 22.55
C GLN A 262 4.92 -18.15 22.66
N PHE A 263 3.94 -17.91 23.51
CA PHE A 263 3.47 -16.59 23.88
C PHE A 263 4.61 -15.76 24.48
N ALA A 264 5.30 -16.25 25.50
CA ALA A 264 6.41 -15.55 26.13
C ALA A 264 7.53 -15.22 25.13
N ARG A 265 7.87 -16.13 24.21
CA ARG A 265 8.87 -15.90 23.16
C ARG A 265 8.48 -14.77 22.22
N SER A 266 7.24 -14.80 21.72
CA SER A 266 6.69 -13.78 20.80
C SER A 266 6.46 -12.43 21.50
N PHE A 267 6.07 -12.46 22.77
CA PHE A 267 5.74 -11.26 23.53
C PHE A 267 7.00 -10.53 24.00
N LEU A 268 8.01 -11.26 24.49
CA LEU A 268 9.27 -10.72 25.02
C LEU A 268 10.40 -10.68 23.97
N HIS A 269 10.14 -11.05 22.71
CA HIS A 269 11.16 -11.10 21.65
C HIS A 269 12.47 -11.77 22.10
N THR A 270 12.33 -12.93 22.74
CA THR A 270 13.45 -13.60 23.42
C THR A 270 14.55 -14.02 22.45
N ALA A 271 14.21 -14.32 21.19
CA ALA A 271 15.19 -14.67 20.16
C ALA A 271 16.22 -13.55 19.89
N GLU A 272 15.78 -12.29 19.94
CA GLU A 272 16.64 -11.12 19.69
C GLU A 272 17.41 -10.72 20.95
N HIS A 273 16.74 -10.72 22.09
CA HIS A 273 17.28 -10.14 23.31
C HIS A 273 17.97 -11.15 24.20
N SER A 274 17.58 -12.43 24.19
CA SER A 274 18.06 -13.47 25.11
C SER A 274 18.07 -14.90 24.52
N PRO A 275 19.11 -15.27 23.75
CA PRO A 275 19.16 -16.56 23.06
C PRO A 275 19.14 -17.77 24.00
N TRP A 276 19.70 -17.65 25.21
CA TRP A 276 19.70 -18.74 26.20
C TRP A 276 18.30 -18.99 26.76
N VAL A 277 17.55 -17.92 27.06
CA VAL A 277 16.16 -18.03 27.52
C VAL A 277 15.28 -18.59 26.40
N ASP A 278 15.51 -18.15 25.15
CA ASP A 278 14.77 -18.66 23.99
C ASP A 278 14.95 -20.18 23.82
N ARG A 279 16.19 -20.68 23.95
CA ARG A 279 16.48 -22.13 23.93
C ARG A 279 15.82 -22.88 25.09
N ALA A 280 15.81 -22.30 26.29
CA ALA A 280 15.13 -22.91 27.43
C ALA A 280 13.61 -23.00 27.21
N LEU A 281 13.00 -21.95 26.65
CA LEU A 281 11.57 -21.95 26.28
C LEU A 281 11.28 -22.99 25.17
N LEU A 282 12.13 -23.10 24.16
CA LEU A 282 12.03 -24.14 23.12
C LEU A 282 12.13 -25.55 23.69
N LEU A 283 13.04 -25.79 24.63
CA LEU A 283 13.15 -27.08 25.33
C LEU A 283 11.86 -27.40 26.10
N MET A 284 11.29 -26.42 26.82
CA MET A 284 10.00 -26.59 27.50
C MET A 284 8.85 -26.87 26.53
N MET A 285 8.82 -26.22 25.37
CA MET A 285 7.84 -26.52 24.32
C MET A 285 7.95 -27.96 23.82
N GLY A 286 9.18 -28.43 23.54
CA GLY A 286 9.43 -29.82 23.15
C GLY A 286 8.98 -30.82 24.21
N SER A 287 9.28 -30.54 25.49
CA SER A 287 8.79 -31.32 26.63
C SER A 287 7.26 -31.29 26.75
N GLY A 288 6.62 -30.15 26.45
CA GLY A 288 5.16 -30.02 26.40
C GLY A 288 4.52 -30.93 25.34
N VAL A 289 5.05 -30.92 24.12
CA VAL A 289 4.60 -31.84 23.05
C VAL A 289 4.82 -33.30 23.44
N LEU A 290 5.95 -33.61 24.08
CA LEU A 290 6.22 -34.96 24.59
C LEU A 290 5.19 -35.37 25.66
N VAL A 291 4.87 -34.49 26.61
CA VAL A 291 3.84 -34.77 27.63
C VAL A 291 2.47 -34.96 26.98
N MET A 292 2.09 -34.14 25.99
CA MET A 292 0.82 -34.26 25.27
C MET A 292 0.72 -35.60 24.52
N THR A 293 1.80 -36.02 23.85
CA THR A 293 1.82 -37.32 23.15
C THR A 293 1.77 -38.49 24.13
N LEU A 294 2.55 -38.44 25.21
CA LEU A 294 2.51 -39.46 26.27
C LEU A 294 1.16 -39.51 27.00
N ALA A 295 0.46 -38.40 27.16
CA ALA A 295 -0.87 -38.38 27.76
C ALA A 295 -1.90 -39.20 26.95
N LEU A 296 -1.70 -39.33 25.63
CA LEU A 296 -2.58 -40.09 24.75
C LEU A 296 -2.17 -41.56 24.61
N THR A 297 -0.88 -41.89 24.81
CA THR A 297 -0.33 -43.22 24.49
C THR A 297 0.21 -43.99 25.68
N ALA A 298 0.60 -43.33 26.77
CA ALA A 298 1.29 -43.92 27.92
C ALA A 298 0.39 -44.01 29.16
N SER A 299 0.91 -44.60 30.24
CA SER A 299 0.20 -44.69 31.51
C SER A 299 -0.11 -43.29 32.08
N TYR A 300 -1.35 -43.09 32.50
CA TYR A 300 -1.83 -41.86 33.14
C TYR A 300 -0.88 -41.34 34.23
N ALA A 301 -0.47 -42.18 35.19
CA ALA A 301 0.45 -41.81 36.27
C ALA A 301 1.78 -41.17 35.78
N LEU A 302 2.39 -41.74 34.74
CA LEU A 302 3.66 -41.23 34.20
C LEU A 302 3.46 -39.86 33.55
N SER A 303 2.40 -39.73 32.73
CA SER A 303 2.08 -38.48 32.04
C SER A 303 1.79 -37.34 33.02
N LEU A 304 1.02 -37.60 34.09
CA LEU A 304 0.68 -36.63 35.12
C LEU A 304 1.90 -36.14 35.92
N ARG A 305 2.82 -37.05 36.26
CA ARG A 305 4.10 -36.68 36.93
C ARG A 305 4.97 -35.82 36.03
N LEU A 306 5.15 -36.23 34.77
CA LEU A 306 5.92 -35.44 33.79
C LEU A 306 5.29 -34.07 33.54
N ALA A 307 3.95 -34.00 33.46
CA ALA A 307 3.21 -32.74 33.34
C ALA A 307 3.42 -31.83 34.57
N THR A 308 3.47 -32.41 35.77
CA THR A 308 3.73 -31.66 37.01
C THR A 308 5.15 -31.09 37.02
N TYR A 309 6.16 -31.88 36.65
CA TYR A 309 7.54 -31.39 36.52
C TYR A 309 7.67 -30.32 35.42
N LEU A 310 6.96 -30.49 34.31
CA LEU A 310 6.89 -29.51 33.24
C LEU A 310 6.28 -28.19 33.73
N ALA A 311 5.17 -28.23 34.48
CA ALA A 311 4.52 -27.03 35.01
C ALA A 311 5.43 -26.26 35.99
N LEU A 312 6.15 -26.98 36.85
CA LEU A 312 7.15 -26.39 37.76
C LEU A 312 8.32 -25.75 36.99
N GLY A 313 8.87 -26.46 35.99
CA GLY A 313 9.94 -25.94 35.14
C GLY A 313 9.49 -24.72 34.32
N PHE A 314 8.31 -24.80 33.72
CA PHE A 314 7.66 -23.72 32.97
C PHE A 314 7.57 -22.45 33.81
N THR A 315 7.09 -22.58 35.04
CA THR A 315 6.94 -21.48 36.00
C THR A 315 8.26 -20.74 36.24
N VAL A 316 9.34 -21.49 36.51
CA VAL A 316 10.66 -20.92 36.77
C VAL A 316 11.23 -20.24 35.52
N VAL A 317 11.12 -20.89 34.36
CA VAL A 317 11.67 -20.38 33.09
C VAL A 317 10.94 -19.11 32.66
N ILE A 318 9.61 -19.08 32.73
CA ILE A 318 8.78 -17.93 32.36
C ILE A 318 9.07 -16.73 33.27
N PHE A 319 9.12 -16.94 34.58
CA PHE A 319 9.40 -15.86 35.51
C PHE A 319 10.82 -15.30 35.31
N SER A 320 11.80 -16.18 35.12
CA SER A 320 13.18 -15.80 34.79
C SER A 320 13.28 -15.04 33.47
N ALA A 321 12.52 -15.46 32.45
CA ALA A 321 12.45 -14.77 31.16
C ALA A 321 11.93 -13.33 31.32
N GLY A 322 10.88 -13.14 32.12
CA GLY A 322 10.34 -11.82 32.45
C GLY A 322 11.36 -10.91 33.13
N ILE A 323 12.03 -11.40 34.18
CA ILE A 323 13.06 -10.63 34.92
C ILE A 323 14.21 -10.24 34.00
N LEU A 324 14.74 -11.19 33.21
CA LEU A 324 15.87 -10.92 32.32
C LEU A 324 15.49 -9.91 31.21
N ALA A 325 14.28 -10.01 30.68
CA ALA A 325 13.71 -9.07 29.72
C ALA A 325 13.62 -7.65 30.31
N TRP A 326 13.17 -7.53 31.56
CA TRP A 326 13.08 -6.24 32.24
C TRP A 326 14.46 -5.64 32.52
N MET A 327 15.43 -6.43 33.00
CA MET A 327 16.81 -6.00 33.23
C MET A 327 17.50 -5.51 31.95
N ARG A 328 17.09 -6.01 30.78
CA ARG A 328 17.58 -5.58 29.46
C ARG A 328 16.85 -4.35 28.90
N GLY A 329 15.97 -3.71 29.68
CA GLY A 329 15.36 -2.43 29.33
C GLY A 329 14.03 -2.52 28.59
N MET A 330 13.45 -3.72 28.40
CA MET A 330 12.11 -3.83 27.81
C MET A 330 11.04 -3.34 28.79
N ARG A 331 10.48 -2.16 28.49
CA ARG A 331 9.43 -1.53 29.32
C ARG A 331 8.20 -2.40 29.49
N VAL A 332 7.82 -3.15 28.46
CA VAL A 332 6.62 -4.01 28.45
C VAL A 332 6.77 -5.21 29.41
N ALA A 333 8.00 -5.64 29.70
CA ALA A 333 8.28 -6.77 30.59
C ALA A 333 7.82 -6.55 32.04
N ARG A 334 7.67 -5.29 32.49
CA ARG A 334 7.20 -4.98 33.84
C ARG A 334 5.80 -5.54 34.11
N TYR A 335 4.90 -5.41 33.14
CA TYR A 335 3.52 -5.88 33.28
C TYR A 335 3.46 -7.40 33.22
N PHE A 336 4.32 -8.01 32.40
CA PHE A 336 4.49 -9.45 32.36
C PHE A 336 4.88 -9.99 33.74
N ILE A 337 5.90 -9.42 34.37
CA ILE A 337 6.34 -9.85 35.72
C ILE A 337 5.22 -9.67 36.75
N ILE A 338 4.52 -8.53 36.75
CA ILE A 338 3.43 -8.28 37.70
C ILE A 338 2.32 -9.33 37.55
N ALA A 339 1.91 -9.63 36.31
CA ALA A 339 0.89 -10.63 36.04
C ALA A 339 1.31 -12.04 36.49
N TRP A 340 2.52 -12.48 36.14
CA TRP A 340 3.05 -13.78 36.56
C TRP A 340 3.29 -13.86 38.07
N THR A 341 3.59 -12.73 38.73
CA THR A 341 3.71 -12.69 40.21
C THR A 341 2.36 -12.97 40.87
N ALA A 342 1.27 -12.42 40.34
CA ALA A 342 -0.06 -12.69 40.88
C ALA A 342 -0.48 -14.16 40.72
N PHE A 343 -0.19 -14.75 39.56
CA PHE A 343 -0.38 -16.18 39.32
C PHE A 343 0.44 -17.03 40.31
N LEU A 344 1.72 -16.71 40.47
CA LEU A 344 2.63 -17.43 41.36
C LEU A 344 2.23 -17.34 42.82
N ALA A 345 1.83 -16.16 43.28
CA ALA A 345 1.33 -15.97 44.64
C ALA A 345 0.09 -16.83 44.90
N GLY A 346 -0.85 -16.85 43.96
CA GLY A 346 -2.04 -17.71 44.03
C GLY A 346 -1.70 -19.20 44.08
N GLY A 347 -0.79 -19.67 43.21
CA GLY A 347 -0.32 -21.05 43.19
C GLY A 347 0.43 -21.44 44.47
N MET A 348 1.22 -20.54 45.04
CA MET A 348 1.95 -20.78 46.28
C MET A 348 1.01 -20.88 47.49
N VAL A 349 -0.01 -20.00 47.58
CA VAL A 349 -1.05 -20.10 48.61
C VAL A 349 -1.81 -21.43 48.50
N ASN A 350 -2.21 -21.82 47.29
CA ASN A 350 -2.89 -23.10 47.07
C ASN A 350 -1.99 -24.29 47.46
N THR A 351 -0.70 -24.24 47.12
CA THR A 351 0.26 -25.31 47.46
C THR A 351 0.43 -25.44 48.98
N LEU A 352 0.57 -24.32 49.70
CA LEU A 352 0.70 -24.32 51.16
C LEU A 352 -0.58 -24.81 51.85
N MET A 353 -1.75 -24.50 51.29
CA MET A 353 -3.03 -25.03 51.76
C MET A 353 -3.12 -26.55 51.56
N VAL A 354 -2.78 -27.04 50.36
CA VAL A 354 -2.73 -28.47 50.08
C VAL A 354 -1.80 -29.21 51.04
N LEU A 355 -0.60 -28.67 51.30
CA LEU A 355 0.37 -29.25 52.25
C LEU A 355 -0.09 -29.20 53.72
N GLY A 356 -1.20 -28.54 54.03
CA GLY A 356 -1.77 -28.42 55.36
C GLY A 356 -1.14 -27.35 56.24
N TYR A 357 -0.31 -26.46 55.68
CA TYR A 357 0.27 -25.32 56.40
C TYR A 357 -0.72 -24.15 56.52
N LEU A 358 -1.63 -24.02 55.55
CA LEU A 358 -2.71 -23.03 55.59
C LEU A 358 -4.05 -23.74 55.80
N PRO A 359 -4.98 -23.13 56.55
CA PRO A 359 -6.33 -23.68 56.71
C PRO A 359 -7.06 -23.69 55.36
N ASN A 360 -7.95 -24.67 55.16
CA ASN A 360 -8.80 -24.74 53.98
C ASN A 360 -9.95 -23.72 54.08
N MET A 361 -9.63 -22.46 53.81
CA MET A 361 -10.57 -21.34 53.73
C MET A 361 -10.95 -21.06 52.27
N PHE A 362 -12.06 -20.36 52.07
CA PHE A 362 -12.53 -19.91 50.76
C PHE A 362 -11.41 -19.26 49.92
N LEU A 363 -10.66 -18.30 50.50
CA LEU A 363 -9.60 -17.58 49.80
C LEU A 363 -8.43 -18.48 49.40
N THR A 364 -8.02 -19.41 50.29
CA THR A 364 -6.88 -20.28 50.05
C THR A 364 -7.19 -21.39 49.06
N MET A 365 -8.45 -21.86 49.03
CA MET A 365 -8.95 -22.87 48.09
C MET A 365 -8.98 -22.34 46.65
N TYR A 366 -9.42 -21.10 46.46
CA TYR A 366 -9.55 -20.49 45.13
C TYR A 366 -8.38 -19.55 44.78
N ALA A 367 -7.31 -19.54 45.57
CA ALA A 367 -6.19 -18.61 45.42
C ALA A 367 -5.51 -18.74 44.04
N SER A 368 -5.33 -19.96 43.56
CA SER A 368 -4.71 -20.22 42.24
C SER A 368 -5.59 -19.70 41.11
N GLN A 369 -6.91 -19.91 41.20
CA GLN A 369 -7.89 -19.49 40.21
C GLN A 369 -7.99 -17.96 40.16
N ILE A 370 -8.06 -17.30 41.32
CA ILE A 370 -8.05 -15.84 41.44
C ILE A 370 -6.74 -15.26 40.87
N GLY A 371 -5.60 -15.85 41.22
CA GLY A 371 -4.29 -15.47 40.70
C GLY A 371 -4.22 -15.55 39.17
N SER A 372 -4.80 -16.61 38.59
CA SER A 372 -4.87 -16.76 37.13
C SER A 372 -5.82 -15.77 36.45
N ALA A 373 -6.98 -15.46 37.04
CA ALA A 373 -7.88 -14.46 36.49
C ALA A 373 -7.24 -13.06 36.49
N LEU A 374 -6.49 -12.74 37.56
CA LEU A 374 -5.73 -11.49 37.65
C LEU A 374 -4.59 -11.45 36.62
N GLU A 375 -3.83 -12.55 36.48
CA GLU A 375 -2.77 -12.68 35.48
C GLU A 375 -3.32 -12.47 34.07
N VAL A 376 -4.42 -13.13 33.72
CA VAL A 376 -5.04 -12.99 32.41
C VAL A 376 -5.51 -11.56 32.13
N GLY A 377 -6.13 -10.91 33.12
CA GLY A 377 -6.56 -9.52 33.01
C GLY A 377 -5.39 -8.55 32.82
N LEU A 378 -4.33 -8.71 33.62
CA LEU A 378 -3.13 -7.85 33.59
C LEU A 378 -2.32 -8.02 32.30
N LEU A 379 -2.14 -9.26 31.82
CA LEU A 379 -1.47 -9.50 30.53
C LEU A 379 -2.29 -8.97 29.36
N SER A 380 -3.63 -9.08 29.40
CA SER A 380 -4.49 -8.51 28.36
C SER A 380 -4.34 -6.99 28.28
N LEU A 381 -4.26 -6.31 29.43
CA LEU A 381 -3.99 -4.87 29.50
C LEU A 381 -2.59 -4.53 28.95
N ALA A 382 -1.58 -5.30 29.32
CA ALA A 382 -0.20 -5.12 28.84
C ALA A 382 -0.10 -5.23 27.31
N LEU A 383 -0.84 -6.16 26.72
CA LEU A 383 -0.90 -6.35 25.28
C LEU A 383 -1.62 -5.18 24.58
N ALA A 384 -2.72 -4.71 25.14
CA ALA A 384 -3.44 -3.53 24.64
C ALA A 384 -2.55 -2.27 24.64
N ASP A 385 -1.82 -2.01 25.73
CA ASP A 385 -0.86 -0.90 25.82
C ASP A 385 0.24 -1.01 24.75
N ARG A 386 0.77 -2.22 24.53
CA ARG A 386 1.78 -2.47 23.49
C ARG A 386 1.25 -2.12 22.10
N ILE A 387 0.00 -2.48 21.76
CA ILE A 387 -0.61 -2.11 20.48
C ILE A 387 -0.71 -0.61 20.34
N ASN A 388 -1.24 0.07 21.37
CA ASN A 388 -1.44 1.51 21.31
C ASN A 388 -0.12 2.23 21.02
N ALA A 389 0.97 1.80 21.68
CA ALA A 389 2.31 2.30 21.41
C ALA A 389 2.78 2.03 19.97
N MET A 390 2.64 0.79 19.46
CA MET A 390 3.04 0.45 18.09
C MET A 390 2.22 1.21 17.03
N LYS A 391 0.93 1.42 17.29
CA LYS A 391 0.02 2.15 16.40
C LYS A 391 0.38 3.63 16.34
N GLU A 392 0.70 4.23 17.48
CA GLU A 392 1.13 5.62 17.58
C GLU A 392 2.45 5.85 16.83
N GLU A 393 3.43 4.94 16.97
CA GLU A 393 4.70 4.98 16.24
C GLU A 393 4.50 4.86 14.72
N ARG A 394 3.67 3.91 14.25
CA ARG A 394 3.36 3.79 12.81
C ARG A 394 2.68 5.04 12.26
N THR A 395 1.77 5.63 13.02
CA THR A 395 1.07 6.85 12.61
C THR A 395 2.04 8.01 12.46
N ARG A 396 2.98 8.15 13.41
CA ARG A 396 4.04 9.16 13.35
C ARG A 396 4.95 8.98 12.13
N ILE A 397 5.40 7.75 11.86
CA ILE A 397 6.25 7.45 10.69
C ILE A 397 5.51 7.78 9.39
N LEU A 398 4.22 7.42 9.28
CA LEU A 398 3.41 7.74 8.11
C LEU A 398 3.26 9.24 7.90
N GLN A 399 3.06 10.01 8.98
CA GLN A 399 2.95 11.46 8.92
C GLN A 399 4.28 12.12 8.49
N GLU A 400 5.40 11.66 9.05
CA GLU A 400 6.74 12.14 8.65
C GLU A 400 7.05 11.81 7.18
N ALA A 401 6.65 10.63 6.70
CA ALA A 401 6.80 10.24 5.29
C ALA A 401 5.90 11.10 4.37
N GLY A 402 4.67 11.40 4.79
CA GLY A 402 3.75 12.27 4.05
C GLY A 402 4.31 13.68 3.86
N LEU A 403 4.80 14.31 4.93
CA LEU A 403 5.41 15.63 4.88
C LEU A 403 6.66 15.68 3.99
N LYS A 404 7.51 14.65 4.05
CA LYS A 404 8.69 14.55 3.17
C LYS A 404 8.30 14.43 1.70
N LEU A 405 7.26 13.66 1.39
CA LEU A 405 6.78 13.50 0.02
C LEU A 405 6.20 14.80 -0.53
N GLU A 406 5.44 15.54 0.28
CA GLU A 406 4.92 16.86 -0.10
C GLU A 406 6.05 17.85 -0.38
N ALA A 407 7.07 17.90 0.48
CA ALA A 407 8.23 18.76 0.27
C ALA A 407 8.98 18.42 -1.03
N PHE A 408 9.20 17.12 -1.31
CA PHE A 408 9.87 16.67 -2.53
C PHE A 408 9.06 17.00 -3.79
N ASN A 409 7.73 16.84 -3.74
CA ASN A 409 6.85 17.22 -4.84
C ASN A 409 6.88 18.73 -5.12
N GLN A 410 6.92 19.56 -4.08
CA GLN A 410 7.04 21.01 -4.24
C GLN A 410 8.39 21.41 -4.85
N GLU A 411 9.48 20.79 -4.42
CA GLU A 411 10.82 21.03 -4.97
C GLU A 411 10.89 20.65 -6.46
N LEU A 412 10.34 19.49 -6.82
CA LEU A 412 10.28 19.04 -8.21
C LEU A 412 9.42 19.98 -9.08
N ALA A 413 8.27 20.41 -8.58
CA ALA A 413 7.40 21.34 -9.29
C ALA A 413 8.09 22.70 -9.53
N ASN A 414 8.81 23.21 -8.52
CA ASN A 414 9.58 24.44 -8.66
C ASN A 414 10.73 24.29 -9.66
N SER A 415 11.47 23.17 -9.60
CA SER A 415 12.56 22.88 -10.54
C SER A 415 12.07 22.84 -11.99
N ASN A 416 10.93 22.18 -12.25
CA ASN A 416 10.34 22.14 -13.59
C ASN A 416 9.91 23.53 -14.06
N ARG A 417 9.27 24.32 -13.20
CA ARG A 417 8.86 25.69 -13.53
C ARG A 417 10.07 26.56 -13.90
N LEU A 418 11.13 26.52 -13.10
CA LEU A 418 12.36 27.29 -13.36
C LEU A 418 13.01 26.87 -14.68
N LYS A 419 13.01 25.57 -14.99
CA LYS A 419 13.52 25.05 -16.27
C LYS A 419 12.72 25.58 -17.46
N ASP A 420 11.39 25.58 -17.38
CA ASP A 420 10.52 26.07 -18.45
C ASP A 420 10.69 27.58 -18.66
N GLU A 421 10.76 28.35 -17.57
CA GLU A 421 10.97 29.80 -17.60
C GLU A 421 12.35 30.14 -18.20
N PHE A 422 13.41 29.45 -17.77
CA PHE A 422 14.75 29.63 -18.30
C PHE A 422 14.81 29.38 -19.82
N LEU A 423 14.20 28.31 -20.31
CA LEU A 423 14.19 27.97 -21.74
C LEU A 423 13.42 29.01 -22.57
N ALA A 424 12.29 29.49 -22.08
CA ALA A 424 11.52 30.54 -22.75
C ALA A 424 12.31 31.85 -22.85
N THR A 425 12.94 32.28 -21.75
CA THR A 425 13.75 33.51 -21.71
C THR A 425 14.97 33.40 -22.62
N VAL A 426 15.77 32.34 -22.52
CA VAL A 426 16.98 32.18 -23.34
C VAL A 426 16.66 32.18 -24.84
N THR A 427 15.56 31.54 -25.23
CA THR A 427 15.14 31.52 -26.64
C THR A 427 14.81 32.93 -27.15
N HIS A 428 14.10 33.74 -26.36
CA HIS A 428 13.76 35.11 -26.71
C HIS A 428 15.01 36.02 -26.79
N GLU A 429 15.90 35.88 -25.81
CA GLU A 429 17.14 36.64 -25.72
C GLU A 429 18.14 36.29 -26.83
N LEU A 430 18.11 35.05 -27.35
CA LEU A 430 18.90 34.66 -28.52
C LEU A 430 18.28 35.12 -29.83
N ARG A 431 16.94 35.11 -29.96
CA ARG A 431 16.24 35.48 -31.21
C ARG A 431 16.45 36.94 -31.59
N THR A 432 16.36 37.84 -30.62
CA THR A 432 16.39 39.30 -30.85
C THR A 432 17.71 39.81 -31.47
N PRO A 433 18.90 39.53 -30.91
CA PRO A 433 20.17 39.94 -31.51
C PRO A 433 20.40 39.27 -32.86
N MET A 434 19.97 38.01 -33.02
CA MET A 434 20.13 37.27 -34.28
C MET A 434 19.32 37.85 -35.43
N ASN A 435 18.08 38.30 -35.18
CA ASN A 435 17.30 39.03 -36.18
C ASN A 435 17.98 40.33 -36.61
N GLY A 436 18.62 41.05 -35.67
CA GLY A 436 19.41 42.25 -35.98
C GLY A 436 20.64 41.95 -36.85
N VAL A 437 21.34 40.85 -36.58
CA VAL A 437 22.48 40.37 -37.40
C VAL A 437 22.00 39.99 -38.81
N ILE A 438 20.91 39.24 -38.93
CA ILE A 438 20.35 38.84 -40.24
C ILE A 438 19.92 40.07 -41.05
N GLY A 439 19.16 40.99 -40.45
CA GLY A 439 18.71 42.21 -41.13
C GLY A 439 19.88 43.08 -41.58
N SER A 440 20.94 43.20 -40.76
CA SER A 440 22.16 43.92 -41.14
C SER A 440 22.89 43.26 -42.31
N LEU A 441 22.98 41.92 -42.31
CA LEU A 441 23.61 41.16 -43.39
C LEU A 441 22.81 41.23 -44.69
N GLU A 442 21.48 41.24 -44.63
CA GLU A 442 20.58 41.43 -45.77
C GLU A 442 20.68 42.84 -46.36
N LEU A 443 20.76 43.88 -45.53
CA LEU A 443 20.99 45.26 -45.99
C LEU A 443 22.36 45.40 -46.66
N MET A 444 23.39 44.78 -46.09
CA MET A 444 24.71 44.75 -46.72
C MET A 444 24.67 44.04 -48.09
N GLN A 445 23.75 43.09 -48.34
CA GLN A 445 23.68 42.39 -49.64
C GLN A 445 23.16 43.29 -50.76
N MET A 446 22.59 44.44 -50.40
CA MET A 446 22.09 45.44 -51.35
C MET A 446 23.17 46.41 -51.83
N LEU A 447 24.35 46.40 -51.20
CA LEU A 447 25.51 47.21 -51.56
C LEU A 447 26.36 46.44 -52.59
N GLU A 448 26.99 47.16 -53.53
CA GLU A 448 27.95 46.55 -54.46
C GLU A 448 29.23 46.18 -53.69
N ILE A 449 29.35 44.90 -53.32
CA ILE A 449 30.51 44.35 -52.61
C ILE A 449 31.17 43.33 -53.54
N ASP A 450 32.44 43.54 -53.89
CA ASP A 450 33.19 42.68 -54.80
C ASP A 450 34.29 41.87 -54.10
N GLY A 451 34.62 40.69 -54.63
CA GLY A 451 35.69 39.82 -54.11
C GLY A 451 35.39 39.07 -52.80
N GLU A 452 36.42 38.88 -51.95
CA GLU A 452 36.36 38.04 -50.73
C GLU A 452 35.33 38.50 -49.68
N LEU A 453 35.01 39.80 -49.61
CA LEU A 453 33.98 40.31 -48.69
C LEU A 453 32.59 39.73 -49.00
N ALA A 454 32.25 39.54 -50.28
CA ALA A 454 30.98 38.94 -50.67
C ALA A 454 30.88 37.46 -50.26
N HIS A 455 32.04 36.77 -50.13
CA HIS A 455 32.09 35.42 -49.60
C HIS A 455 31.90 35.41 -48.08
N TYR A 456 32.63 36.24 -47.33
CA TYR A 456 32.46 36.33 -45.86
C TYR A 456 31.05 36.73 -45.45
N GLN A 457 30.44 37.65 -46.17
CA GLN A 457 29.06 38.05 -45.96
C GLN A 457 28.07 36.91 -46.20
N ARG A 458 28.23 36.16 -47.29
CA ARG A 458 27.39 34.97 -47.58
C ARG A 458 27.53 33.91 -46.50
N THR A 459 28.75 33.66 -46.04
CA THR A 459 29.04 32.71 -44.97
C THR A 459 28.41 33.17 -43.65
N ALA A 460 28.60 34.44 -43.25
CA ALA A 460 27.99 35.00 -42.04
C ALA A 460 26.45 34.96 -42.09
N ALA A 461 25.86 35.27 -43.24
CA ALA A 461 24.41 35.22 -43.42
C ALA A 461 23.86 33.78 -43.34
N SER A 462 24.60 32.81 -43.89
CA SER A 462 24.24 31.39 -43.74
C SER A 462 24.34 30.94 -42.27
N SER A 463 25.44 31.25 -41.58
CA SER A 463 25.63 30.86 -40.18
C SER A 463 24.59 31.50 -39.25
N ALA A 464 24.21 32.76 -39.50
CA ALA A 464 23.17 33.44 -38.74
C ALA A 464 21.79 32.78 -38.91
N ARG A 465 21.44 32.42 -40.16
CA ARG A 465 20.20 31.68 -40.48
C ARG A 465 20.19 30.28 -39.87
N ASP A 466 21.33 29.57 -39.89
CA ASP A 466 21.47 28.25 -39.28
C ASP A 466 21.30 28.28 -37.75
N MET A 467 21.85 29.29 -37.07
CA MET A 467 21.67 29.47 -35.64
C MET A 467 20.20 29.74 -35.28
N MET A 468 19.53 30.60 -36.05
CA MET A 468 18.10 30.86 -35.87
C MET A 468 17.24 29.61 -36.07
N ARG A 469 17.58 28.77 -37.06
CA ARG A 469 16.92 27.48 -37.24
C ARG A 469 17.09 26.59 -36.01
N MET A 470 18.30 26.48 -35.46
CA MET A 470 18.56 25.69 -34.26
C MET A 470 17.78 26.19 -33.03
N VAL A 471 17.68 27.50 -32.84
CA VAL A 471 16.88 28.09 -31.75
C VAL A 471 15.39 27.75 -31.91
N ASN A 472 14.86 27.86 -33.13
CA ASN A 472 13.47 27.51 -33.43
C ASN A 472 13.19 26.01 -33.23
N ASP A 473 14.13 25.13 -33.58
CA ASP A 473 14.00 23.69 -33.37
C ASP A 473 13.97 23.33 -31.87
N ILE A 474 14.81 23.99 -31.06
CA ILE A 474 14.79 23.83 -29.60
C ILE A 474 13.44 24.30 -29.03
N LEU A 475 12.94 25.45 -29.46
CA LEU A 475 11.65 25.96 -29.02
C LEU A 475 10.52 24.98 -29.37
N ALA A 476 10.45 24.54 -30.63
CA ALA A 476 9.45 23.58 -31.08
C ALA A 476 9.47 22.30 -30.24
N LEU A 477 10.66 21.78 -29.92
CA LEU A 477 10.82 20.62 -29.05
C LEU A 477 10.29 20.88 -27.63
N THR A 478 10.61 22.04 -27.04
CA THR A 478 10.15 22.40 -25.68
C THR A 478 8.63 22.59 -25.62
N GLU A 479 8.03 23.21 -26.62
CA GLU A 479 6.58 23.41 -26.70
C GLU A 479 5.83 22.09 -26.90
N LEU A 480 6.38 21.18 -27.72
CA LEU A 480 5.88 19.81 -27.89
C LEU A 480 5.96 19.02 -26.57
N GLN A 481 7.04 19.14 -25.81
CA GLN A 481 7.18 18.47 -24.50
C GLN A 481 6.21 19.01 -23.45
N ALA A 482 5.95 20.31 -23.47
CA ALA A 482 5.02 20.96 -22.55
C ALA A 482 3.55 20.72 -22.93
N GLY A 483 3.27 20.03 -24.06
CA GLY A 483 1.92 19.80 -24.55
C GLY A 483 1.20 21.08 -24.99
N ARG A 484 1.95 22.16 -25.29
CA ARG A 484 1.42 23.48 -25.62
C ARG A 484 1.20 23.70 -27.13
N LEU A 485 1.61 22.73 -27.95
CA LEU A 485 1.55 22.81 -29.41
C LEU A 485 0.29 22.05 -29.88
N TYR A 486 -0.60 22.74 -30.60
CA TYR A 486 -1.88 22.21 -31.06
C TYR A 486 -1.97 22.26 -32.60
N PRO A 487 -2.62 21.28 -33.26
CA PRO A 487 -2.83 21.29 -34.70
C PRO A 487 -3.90 22.34 -35.07
N ARG A 488 -3.63 23.17 -36.09
CA ARG A 488 -4.60 24.10 -36.66
C ARG A 488 -5.22 23.49 -37.91
N ARG A 489 -6.55 23.47 -38.02
CA ARG A 489 -7.26 22.98 -39.20
C ARG A 489 -7.67 24.17 -40.06
N GLU A 490 -6.98 24.35 -41.18
CA GLU A 490 -7.27 25.41 -42.15
C GLU A 490 -7.27 24.84 -43.58
N PRO A 491 -8.10 25.38 -44.50
CA PRO A 491 -8.02 25.03 -45.91
C PRO A 491 -6.67 25.43 -46.52
N PHE A 492 -6.05 24.54 -47.28
CA PHE A 492 -4.83 24.79 -48.03
C PHE A 492 -4.82 24.06 -49.38
N SER A 493 -4.02 24.57 -50.33
CA SER A 493 -3.77 24.04 -51.66
C SER A 493 -2.57 23.10 -51.59
N LEU A 494 -2.80 21.83 -51.90
CA LEU A 494 -1.81 20.78 -51.96
C LEU A 494 -0.78 21.08 -53.04
N ARG A 495 -1.20 21.49 -54.24
CA ARG A 495 -0.30 21.85 -55.35
C ARG A 495 0.52 23.07 -54.97
N GLY A 496 -0.10 24.11 -54.40
CA GLY A 496 0.61 25.30 -53.93
C GLY A 496 1.67 25.01 -52.86
N LEU A 497 1.39 24.09 -51.93
CA LEU A 497 2.34 23.64 -50.91
C LEU A 497 3.57 22.98 -51.56
N PHE A 498 3.35 22.01 -52.45
CA PHE A 498 4.43 21.26 -53.10
C PHE A 498 5.18 22.08 -54.15
N ASP A 499 4.54 23.02 -54.85
CA ASP A 499 5.19 24.00 -55.71
C ASP A 499 6.11 24.91 -54.90
N GLY A 500 5.69 25.31 -53.70
CA GLY A 500 6.54 26.03 -52.74
C GLY A 500 7.79 25.24 -52.35
N LEU A 501 7.62 23.96 -52.00
CA LEU A 501 8.75 23.06 -51.70
C LEU A 501 9.68 22.89 -52.91
N ARG A 502 9.12 22.75 -54.12
CA ARG A 502 9.91 22.67 -55.35
C ARG A 502 10.73 23.92 -55.58
N ALA A 503 10.13 25.11 -55.44
CA ALA A 503 10.83 26.39 -55.60
C ALA A 503 11.95 26.57 -54.57
N GLN A 504 11.79 26.00 -53.36
CA GLN A 504 12.78 26.07 -52.30
C GLN A 504 13.94 25.08 -52.49
N TYR A 505 13.66 23.84 -52.89
CA TYR A 505 14.65 22.75 -52.86
C TYR A 505 15.26 22.39 -54.22
N ALA A 506 14.58 22.66 -55.34
CA ALA A 506 15.15 22.39 -56.66
C ALA A 506 16.46 23.15 -56.91
N PRO A 507 16.59 24.46 -56.61
CA PRO A 507 17.86 25.16 -56.77
C PRO A 507 18.97 24.63 -55.85
N ARG A 508 18.63 24.27 -54.60
CA ARG A 508 19.60 23.74 -53.63
C ARG A 508 20.13 22.36 -54.02
N ALA A 509 19.28 21.53 -54.64
CA ALA A 509 19.67 20.25 -55.19
C ALA A 509 20.57 20.44 -56.42
N GLU A 510 20.19 21.37 -57.33
CA GLU A 510 20.95 21.69 -58.54
C GLU A 510 22.34 22.26 -58.23
N ASP A 511 22.46 23.14 -57.22
CA ASP A 511 23.75 23.65 -56.70
C ASP A 511 24.70 22.52 -56.25
N LYS A 512 24.15 21.38 -55.81
CA LYS A 512 24.90 20.19 -55.39
C LYS A 512 25.03 19.15 -56.53
N GLY A 513 24.54 19.45 -57.73
CA GLY A 513 24.52 18.54 -58.88
C GLY A 513 23.54 17.37 -58.74
N LEU A 514 22.52 17.50 -57.90
CA LEU A 514 21.47 16.49 -57.69
C LEU A 514 20.23 16.78 -58.55
N ARG A 515 19.56 15.72 -59.01
CA ARG A 515 18.25 15.85 -59.66
C ARG A 515 17.14 15.90 -58.60
N PHE A 516 16.32 16.95 -58.60
CA PHE A 516 15.12 17.04 -57.75
C PHE A 516 13.87 16.73 -58.55
N VAL A 517 13.09 15.74 -58.11
CA VAL A 517 11.86 15.29 -58.80
C VAL A 517 10.68 15.34 -57.84
N LEU A 518 9.57 15.96 -58.27
CA LEU A 518 8.32 16.00 -57.50
C LEU A 518 7.20 15.39 -58.35
N GLU A 519 6.64 14.30 -57.87
CA GLU A 519 5.55 13.53 -58.48
C GLU A 519 4.28 13.70 -57.61
N LEU A 520 3.27 14.41 -58.14
CA LEU A 520 1.97 14.57 -57.49
C LEU A 520 0.91 13.79 -58.28
N ASP A 521 0.14 12.94 -57.61
CA ASP A 521 -0.97 12.20 -58.23
C ASP A 521 -2.10 13.16 -58.64
N ASP A 522 -2.46 13.14 -59.92
CA ASP A 522 -3.50 14.02 -60.49
C ASP A 522 -4.91 13.74 -59.95
N SER A 523 -5.14 12.57 -59.35
CA SER A 523 -6.42 12.21 -58.73
C SER A 523 -6.66 12.88 -57.36
N LEU A 524 -5.66 13.57 -56.81
CA LEU A 524 -5.76 14.26 -55.52
C LEU A 524 -6.47 15.63 -55.68
N PRO A 525 -7.44 15.96 -54.81
CA PRO A 525 -8.03 17.29 -54.77
C PRO A 525 -6.99 18.31 -54.32
N ASP A 526 -7.05 19.51 -54.90
CA ASP A 526 -6.10 20.56 -54.57
C ASP A 526 -6.38 21.15 -53.18
N THR A 527 -7.63 21.41 -52.84
CA THR A 527 -7.98 22.00 -51.54
C THR A 527 -8.21 20.93 -50.48
N LEU A 528 -7.40 20.94 -49.41
CA LEU A 528 -7.48 20.05 -48.25
C LEU A 528 -7.58 20.86 -46.96
N GLU A 529 -8.14 20.27 -45.89
CA GLU A 529 -8.20 20.89 -44.58
C GLU A 529 -7.22 20.22 -43.61
N GLY A 530 -6.31 21.00 -43.04
CA GLY A 530 -5.28 20.52 -42.12
C GLY A 530 -4.28 21.61 -41.74
N ASP A 531 -3.17 21.23 -41.10
CA ASP A 531 -2.12 22.18 -40.71
C ASP A 531 -0.98 22.18 -41.74
N ALA A 532 -1.14 23.01 -42.78
CA ALA A 532 -0.12 23.13 -43.84
C ALA A 532 1.26 23.53 -43.30
N SER A 533 1.30 24.36 -42.26
CA SER A 533 2.56 24.86 -41.69
C SER A 533 3.38 23.75 -41.03
N LYS A 534 2.73 22.90 -40.21
CA LYS A 534 3.39 21.76 -39.55
C LYS A 534 3.73 20.65 -40.52
N LEU A 535 2.92 20.47 -41.56
CA LEU A 535 3.22 19.55 -42.65
C LEU A 535 4.49 19.97 -43.40
N VAL A 536 4.58 21.24 -43.80
CA VAL A 536 5.78 21.79 -44.45
C VAL A 536 6.99 21.72 -43.53
N GLN A 537 6.84 22.01 -42.23
CA GLN A 537 7.92 21.86 -41.25
C GLN A 537 8.42 20.41 -41.18
N SER A 538 7.52 19.43 -41.14
CA SER A 538 7.87 18.00 -41.13
C SER A 538 8.60 17.58 -42.41
N LEU A 539 8.14 18.06 -43.57
CA LEU A 539 8.77 17.78 -44.87
C LEU A 539 10.13 18.47 -45.01
N ASN A 540 10.28 19.69 -44.49
CA ASN A 540 11.56 20.39 -44.47
C ASN A 540 12.63 19.60 -43.72
N CYS A 541 12.28 19.01 -42.56
CA CYS A 541 13.22 18.16 -41.81
C CYS A 541 13.71 16.96 -42.62
N LEU A 542 12.85 16.35 -43.45
CA LEU A 542 13.20 15.20 -44.26
C LEU A 542 13.96 15.58 -45.53
N LEU A 543 13.56 16.66 -46.21
CA LEU A 543 14.19 17.13 -47.44
C LEU A 543 15.57 17.73 -47.20
N ASP A 544 15.75 18.49 -46.11
CA ASP A 544 17.08 18.97 -45.70
C ASP A 544 18.02 17.78 -45.46
N ASN A 545 17.55 16.71 -44.81
CA ASN A 545 18.34 15.49 -44.61
C ASN A 545 18.65 14.78 -45.94
N ALA A 546 17.65 14.58 -46.79
CA ALA A 546 17.80 13.90 -48.09
C ALA A 546 18.86 14.59 -48.97
N ILE A 547 18.80 15.92 -49.09
CA ILE A 547 19.78 16.69 -49.89
C ILE A 547 21.15 16.73 -49.19
N LYS A 548 21.19 16.83 -47.86
CA LYS A 548 22.44 16.84 -47.09
C LYS A 548 23.22 15.54 -47.27
N PHE A 549 22.55 14.38 -47.19
CA PHE A 549 23.19 13.05 -47.20
C PHE A 549 23.28 12.38 -48.58
N THR A 550 22.76 13.03 -49.63
CA THR A 550 22.96 12.58 -51.02
C THR A 550 24.10 13.36 -51.67
N LEU A 551 25.15 12.67 -52.10
CA LEU A 551 26.30 13.30 -52.78
C LEU A 551 26.09 13.41 -54.29
N HIS A 552 25.57 12.34 -54.91
CA HIS A 552 25.24 12.27 -56.34
C HIS A 552 23.94 11.49 -56.52
N GLY A 553 23.21 11.76 -57.61
CA GLY A 553 21.97 11.06 -57.94
C GLY A 553 20.74 11.97 -57.82
N GLU A 554 19.70 11.49 -57.14
CA GLU A 554 18.41 12.20 -57.10
C GLU A 554 17.74 12.19 -55.72
N VAL A 555 16.95 13.24 -55.49
CA VAL A 555 15.98 13.32 -54.38
C VAL A 555 14.59 13.46 -55.00
N ARG A 556 13.71 12.51 -54.67
CA ARG A 556 12.37 12.40 -55.23
C ARG A 556 11.31 12.51 -54.13
N VAL A 557 10.29 13.33 -54.37
CA VAL A 557 9.11 13.44 -53.52
C VAL A 557 7.91 12.90 -54.29
N ARG A 558 7.25 11.86 -53.74
CA ARG A 558 6.04 11.29 -54.31
C ARG A 558 4.86 11.53 -53.39
N VAL A 559 3.76 12.01 -53.94
CA VAL A 559 2.53 12.31 -53.21
C VAL A 559 1.39 11.55 -53.87
N SER A 560 0.76 10.64 -53.11
CA SER A 560 -0.31 9.79 -53.60
C SER A 560 -1.42 9.62 -52.55
N ARG A 561 -2.58 9.14 -52.96
CA ARG A 561 -3.62 8.72 -52.01
C ARG A 561 -3.23 7.41 -51.33
N GLY A 562 -3.24 7.37 -50.00
CA GLY A 562 -3.17 6.14 -49.22
C GLY A 562 -4.57 5.56 -49.03
N GLY A 563 -4.81 4.31 -49.43
CA GLY A 563 -6.07 3.60 -49.12
C GLY A 563 -7.37 4.23 -49.63
N SER A 564 -8.50 3.73 -49.12
CA SER A 564 -9.87 4.11 -49.54
C SER A 564 -10.74 4.44 -48.32
N ALA A 565 -10.95 5.73 -48.04
CA ALA A 565 -11.97 6.21 -47.11
C ALA A 565 -12.67 7.45 -47.69
N SER A 566 -13.96 7.63 -47.36
CA SER A 566 -14.89 8.53 -48.05
C SER A 566 -14.96 9.96 -47.49
N ASP A 567 -14.62 10.19 -46.21
CA ASP A 567 -14.67 11.53 -45.57
C ASP A 567 -13.30 12.04 -45.08
N ILE A 568 -12.30 11.15 -45.00
CA ILE A 568 -10.91 11.47 -44.69
C ILE A 568 -10.09 10.97 -45.87
N LEU A 569 -9.30 11.86 -46.46
CA LEU A 569 -8.32 11.55 -47.49
C LEU A 569 -7.00 11.18 -46.80
N PRO A 570 -6.57 9.91 -46.81
CA PRO A 570 -5.26 9.55 -46.28
C PRO A 570 -4.24 9.97 -47.34
N LEU A 571 -3.43 10.97 -47.02
CA LEU A 571 -2.37 11.46 -47.90
C LEU A 571 -1.09 10.68 -47.59
N ARG A 572 -0.51 10.04 -48.60
CA ARG A 572 0.80 9.39 -48.51
C ARG A 572 1.85 10.26 -49.18
N ILE A 573 2.90 10.60 -48.44
CA ILE A 573 4.04 11.38 -48.95
C ILE A 573 5.31 10.56 -48.72
N GLU A 574 6.07 10.32 -49.78
CA GLU A 574 7.34 9.58 -49.75
C GLU A 574 8.48 10.51 -50.16
N VAL A 575 9.48 10.66 -49.30
CA VAL A 575 10.74 11.36 -49.58
C VAL A 575 11.81 10.31 -49.79
N ILE A 576 12.29 10.19 -51.02
CA ILE A 576 13.21 9.15 -51.48
C ILE A 576 14.53 9.81 -51.89
N ASP A 577 15.64 9.34 -51.34
CA ASP A 577 16.98 9.79 -51.68
C ASP A 577 17.84 8.62 -52.16
N THR A 578 18.77 8.88 -53.09
CA THR A 578 19.76 7.89 -53.54
C THR A 578 21.10 8.05 -52.80
N GLY A 579 21.06 8.56 -51.56
CA GLY A 579 22.24 8.90 -50.79
C GLY A 579 22.94 7.70 -50.15
N VAL A 580 23.75 7.97 -49.12
CA VAL A 580 24.58 6.95 -48.46
C VAL A 580 23.77 5.84 -47.80
N GLY A 581 22.49 6.06 -47.49
CA GLY A 581 21.66 5.15 -46.71
C GLY A 581 22.25 4.85 -45.32
N PHE A 582 21.53 4.09 -44.50
CA PHE A 582 22.01 3.69 -43.18
C PHE A 582 21.43 2.35 -42.74
N ALA A 583 22.11 1.68 -41.80
CA ALA A 583 21.57 0.50 -41.15
C ALA A 583 20.58 0.91 -40.06
N VAL A 584 19.34 0.41 -40.14
CA VAL A 584 18.29 0.73 -39.17
C VAL A 584 18.64 0.14 -37.80
N PRO A 585 18.80 0.97 -36.73
CA PRO A 585 19.09 0.47 -35.39
C PRO A 585 17.91 -0.34 -34.82
N ALA A 586 18.17 -1.53 -34.28
CA ALA A 586 17.13 -2.41 -33.72
C ALA A 586 16.40 -1.81 -32.49
N ASP A 587 17.00 -0.83 -31.82
CA ASP A 587 16.49 -0.24 -30.57
C ASP A 587 15.52 0.95 -30.79
N GLY A 588 15.13 1.27 -32.03
CA GLY A 588 14.24 2.41 -32.34
C GLY A 588 14.87 3.79 -32.06
N LYS A 589 16.19 3.86 -31.90
CA LYS A 589 16.95 5.07 -31.52
C LYS A 589 16.98 6.18 -32.58
N LEU A 590 16.54 5.91 -33.82
CA LEU A 590 16.59 6.88 -34.92
C LEU A 590 15.82 8.19 -34.63
N TYR A 591 14.74 8.10 -33.86
CA TYR A 591 13.88 9.24 -33.51
C TYR A 591 14.16 9.79 -32.10
N GLN A 592 15.22 9.34 -31.41
CA GLN A 592 15.63 9.89 -30.11
C GLN A 592 16.32 11.24 -30.27
N ARG A 593 16.10 12.13 -29.30
CA ARG A 593 16.60 13.51 -29.32
C ARG A 593 18.09 13.55 -29.05
N PHE A 594 18.79 14.50 -29.68
CA PHE A 594 20.24 14.73 -29.49
C PHE A 594 21.11 13.52 -29.81
N GLN A 595 20.57 12.54 -30.55
CA GLN A 595 21.28 11.32 -30.89
C GLN A 595 21.55 11.29 -32.39
N GLN A 596 22.83 11.09 -32.75
CA GLN A 596 23.28 10.89 -34.11
C GLN A 596 23.74 9.44 -34.28
N LEU A 597 23.56 8.87 -35.48
CA LEU A 597 23.90 7.48 -35.77
C LEU A 597 25.40 7.15 -35.59
N ASP A 598 26.30 8.13 -35.76
CA ASP A 598 27.76 7.92 -35.76
C ASP A 598 28.50 8.46 -34.52
N GLY A 599 27.81 9.06 -33.54
CA GLY A 599 28.38 9.46 -32.24
C GLY A 599 29.52 10.50 -32.22
N SER A 600 30.06 10.92 -33.37
CA SER A 600 31.16 11.88 -33.46
C SER A 600 30.69 13.31 -33.77
N MET A 601 31.00 14.27 -32.91
CA MET A 601 30.64 15.70 -33.08
C MET A 601 31.54 16.46 -34.10
N THR A 602 32.52 15.81 -34.73
CA THR A 602 33.66 16.48 -35.39
C THR A 602 33.77 16.26 -36.92
N ARG A 603 32.67 16.29 -37.69
CA ARG A 603 32.73 16.13 -39.17
C ARG A 603 31.90 17.16 -39.94
N GLU A 604 32.21 17.25 -41.24
CA GLU A 604 31.68 18.08 -42.34
C GLU A 604 30.14 18.29 -42.38
N TYR A 605 29.36 17.45 -41.70
CA TYR A 605 27.90 17.45 -41.73
C TYR A 605 27.29 17.52 -40.31
N GLY A 606 27.79 18.38 -39.43
CA GLY A 606 27.27 18.58 -38.07
C GLY A 606 25.83 19.11 -38.00
N GLY A 607 25.03 18.66 -37.03
CA GLY A 607 23.68 19.17 -36.73
C GLY A 607 23.18 18.64 -35.37
N LEU A 608 22.21 19.28 -34.72
CA LEU A 608 21.83 18.95 -33.32
C LEU A 608 21.22 17.55 -33.09
N GLY A 609 20.88 16.79 -34.15
CA GLY A 609 20.25 15.47 -34.02
C GLY A 609 18.80 15.52 -33.50
N ILE A 610 18.08 16.61 -33.76
CA ILE A 610 16.70 16.83 -33.27
C ILE A 610 15.68 16.74 -34.42
N GLY A 611 16.08 16.95 -35.68
CA GLY A 611 15.16 17.09 -36.83
C GLY A 611 14.22 15.91 -37.05
N LEU A 612 14.69 14.66 -36.96
CA LEU A 612 13.83 13.48 -37.09
C LEU A 612 12.90 13.29 -35.87
N ALA A 613 13.35 13.69 -34.67
CA ALA A 613 12.53 13.64 -33.47
C ALA A 613 11.37 14.67 -33.53
N ILE A 614 11.64 15.89 -34.02
CA ILE A 614 10.61 16.91 -34.27
C ILE A 614 9.65 16.43 -35.35
N CYS A 615 10.16 15.89 -36.47
CA CYS A 615 9.33 15.36 -37.55
C CYS A 615 8.36 14.28 -37.04
N ARG A 616 8.84 13.31 -36.26
CA ARG A 616 7.99 12.26 -35.68
C ARG A 616 6.91 12.86 -34.77
N GLN A 617 7.28 13.77 -33.86
CA GLN A 617 6.32 14.38 -32.93
C GLN A 617 5.28 15.27 -33.64
N LEU A 618 5.66 15.99 -34.70
CA LEU A 618 4.73 16.78 -35.51
C LEU A 618 3.77 15.88 -36.29
N VAL A 619 4.25 14.78 -36.87
CA VAL A 619 3.41 13.80 -37.56
C VAL A 619 2.41 13.15 -36.59
N ASP A 620 2.88 12.75 -35.40
CA ASP A 620 2.02 12.22 -34.32
C ASP A 620 0.96 13.27 -33.89
N LEU A 621 1.34 14.55 -33.78
CA LEU A 621 0.42 15.65 -33.47
C LEU A 621 -0.65 15.85 -34.55
N LEU A 622 -0.31 15.63 -35.82
CA LEU A 622 -1.25 15.67 -36.95
C LEU A 622 -2.10 14.39 -37.07
N GLY A 623 -1.90 13.42 -36.18
CA GLY A 623 -2.60 12.13 -36.19
C GLY A 623 -2.15 11.20 -37.31
N GLY A 624 -0.95 11.40 -37.87
CA GLY A 624 -0.37 10.55 -38.90
C GLY A 624 0.66 9.56 -38.37
N ASP A 625 1.28 8.82 -39.28
CA ASP A 625 2.40 7.92 -39.00
C ASP A 625 3.61 8.22 -39.89
N LEU A 626 4.81 8.12 -39.33
CA LEU A 626 6.10 8.28 -40.02
C LEU A 626 6.88 6.96 -39.97
N SER A 627 7.07 6.35 -41.14
CA SER A 627 7.85 5.14 -41.35
C SER A 627 9.07 5.40 -42.24
N HIS A 628 10.05 4.50 -42.21
CA HIS A 628 11.26 4.62 -43.03
C HIS A 628 11.77 3.25 -43.50
N GLU A 629 12.44 3.25 -44.64
CA GLU A 629 13.16 2.12 -45.21
C GLU A 629 14.52 2.66 -45.70
N SER A 630 15.64 2.08 -45.26
CA SER A 630 16.98 2.51 -45.69
C SER A 630 17.92 1.33 -45.80
N GLN A 631 18.80 1.36 -46.80
CA GLN A 631 19.85 0.37 -46.99
C GLN A 631 21.18 1.08 -47.28
N PRO A 632 22.28 0.73 -46.60
CA PRO A 632 23.60 1.32 -46.87
C PRO A 632 23.98 1.23 -48.36
N GLY A 633 24.34 2.37 -48.94
CA GLY A 633 24.74 2.54 -50.34
C GLY A 633 23.59 2.59 -51.37
N GLN A 634 22.34 2.41 -50.94
CA GLN A 634 21.17 2.42 -51.84
C GLN A 634 20.19 3.58 -51.54
N GLY A 635 20.50 4.41 -50.55
CA GLY A 635 19.67 5.55 -50.14
C GLY A 635 18.60 5.22 -49.11
N SER A 636 17.68 6.15 -48.91
CA SER A 636 16.60 6.03 -47.91
C SER A 636 15.25 6.49 -48.47
N CYS A 637 14.18 5.94 -47.91
CA CYS A 637 12.80 6.32 -48.16
C CYS A 637 12.12 6.60 -46.82
N PHE A 638 11.64 7.82 -46.63
CA PHE A 638 10.81 8.20 -45.49
C PHE A 638 9.37 8.38 -45.97
N ARG A 639 8.43 7.67 -45.35
CA ARG A 639 7.01 7.64 -45.72
C ARG A 639 6.16 8.23 -44.60
N LEU A 640 5.42 9.29 -44.93
CA LEU A 640 4.43 9.94 -44.07
C LEU A 640 3.03 9.55 -44.53
N GLU A 641 2.19 9.13 -43.60
CA GLU A 641 0.77 8.88 -43.84
C GLU A 641 -0.06 9.79 -42.94
N LEU A 642 -0.88 10.67 -43.52
CA LEU A 642 -1.63 11.70 -42.80
C LEU A 642 -3.13 11.66 -43.12
N PRO A 643 -4.01 11.65 -42.12
CA PRO A 643 -5.46 11.77 -42.34
C PRO A 643 -5.86 13.24 -42.54
N LEU A 644 -6.17 13.66 -43.77
CA LEU A 644 -6.63 15.02 -44.09
C LEU A 644 -8.12 15.04 -44.42
N ALA A 645 -8.83 16.10 -44.04
CA ALA A 645 -10.25 16.26 -44.35
C ALA A 645 -10.44 17.03 -45.67
N LEU A 646 -11.58 16.82 -46.32
CA LEU A 646 -12.02 17.64 -47.46
C LEU A 646 -12.83 18.84 -46.94
N PRO A 647 -12.58 20.06 -47.42
CA PRO A 647 -13.29 21.24 -46.93
C PRO A 647 -14.79 21.17 -47.27
N VAL A 648 -15.63 21.53 -46.28
CA VAL A 648 -17.08 21.72 -46.50
C VAL A 648 -17.28 23.02 -47.30
N GLN A 649 -17.88 22.93 -48.49
CA GLN A 649 -18.12 24.09 -49.36
C GLN A 649 -18.94 25.18 -48.64
N MET A 650 -18.33 26.34 -48.37
CA MET A 650 -19.02 27.60 -48.20
C MET A 650 -18.73 28.50 -49.40
N THR A 651 -19.70 28.59 -50.31
CA THR A 651 -19.70 29.55 -51.43
C THR A 651 -19.99 30.96 -50.91
N SER A 652 -19.00 31.85 -50.97
CA SER A 652 -19.23 33.30 -51.01
C SER A 652 -18.41 33.91 -52.15
N PRO A 653 -19.04 34.59 -53.13
CA PRO A 653 -18.34 35.24 -54.22
C PRO A 653 -17.83 36.61 -53.75
N VAL A 654 -16.52 36.75 -53.54
CA VAL A 654 -15.88 38.06 -53.41
C VAL A 654 -15.44 38.49 -54.80
N ALA A 655 -15.87 39.68 -55.23
CA ALA A 655 -15.53 40.27 -56.53
C ALA A 655 -14.00 40.43 -56.67
N VAL A 656 -13.40 39.68 -57.59
CA VAL A 656 -11.97 39.74 -57.89
C VAL A 656 -11.71 40.98 -58.76
N VAL A 657 -10.93 41.93 -58.25
CA VAL A 657 -10.38 43.03 -59.05
C VAL A 657 -9.22 42.45 -59.89
N LEU A 658 -9.34 42.49 -61.21
CA LEU A 658 -8.34 41.92 -62.14
C LEU A 658 -7.00 42.67 -62.07
N ARG A 659 -5.90 41.90 -62.05
CA ARG A 659 -4.52 42.37 -62.15
C ARG A 659 -4.26 42.87 -63.57
N ALA A 660 -3.77 44.11 -63.71
CA ALA A 660 -3.47 44.69 -65.01
C ALA A 660 -2.04 44.29 -65.43
N THR A 661 -1.90 43.62 -66.58
CA THR A 661 -0.59 43.34 -67.20
C THR A 661 -0.49 44.17 -68.49
N GLY A 662 0.22 45.30 -68.45
CA GLY A 662 0.34 46.24 -69.56
C GLY A 662 1.52 47.21 -69.43
N PRO A 663 1.75 48.12 -70.39
CA PRO A 663 2.81 49.13 -70.27
C PRO A 663 2.54 50.09 -69.10
N ALA A 664 3.60 50.55 -68.43
CA ALA A 664 3.49 51.51 -67.32
C ALA A 664 2.90 52.85 -67.81
N LEU A 665 1.80 53.27 -67.21
CA LEU A 665 1.08 54.52 -67.50
C LEU A 665 1.56 55.69 -66.61
N ARG A 666 2.19 55.38 -65.47
CA ARG A 666 2.71 56.34 -64.48
C ARG A 666 4.18 56.07 -64.15
N ALA A 667 4.92 57.09 -63.73
CA ALA A 667 6.28 56.95 -63.22
C ALA A 667 6.28 56.69 -61.70
N PRO A 668 7.20 55.87 -61.14
CA PRO A 668 7.28 55.59 -59.70
C PRO A 668 7.34 56.85 -58.81
N GLU A 669 8.02 57.89 -59.28
CA GLU A 669 8.22 59.18 -58.58
C GLU A 669 6.91 59.94 -58.32
N GLN A 670 5.87 59.62 -59.08
CA GLN A 670 4.53 60.21 -58.99
C GLN A 670 3.59 59.39 -58.10
N CYS A 671 4.07 58.31 -57.49
CA CYS A 671 3.26 57.38 -56.72
C CYS A 671 3.74 57.29 -55.27
N THR A 672 2.80 57.38 -54.32
CA THR A 672 3.06 57.25 -52.89
C THR A 672 2.64 55.87 -52.39
N VAL A 673 3.58 55.13 -51.81
CA VAL A 673 3.33 53.81 -51.20
C VAL A 673 3.42 53.93 -49.67
N LEU A 674 2.36 53.52 -48.98
CA LEU A 674 2.32 53.46 -47.52
C LEU A 674 2.77 52.08 -47.05
N ILE A 675 3.79 52.02 -46.19
CA ILE A 675 4.19 50.81 -45.47
C ILE A 675 3.52 50.83 -44.09
N VAL A 676 2.83 49.75 -43.74
CA VAL A 676 2.24 49.55 -42.41
C VAL A 676 2.86 48.30 -41.80
N GLU A 677 3.79 48.50 -40.87
CA GLU A 677 4.63 47.46 -40.27
C GLU A 677 5.10 47.95 -38.89
N ASP A 678 4.93 47.11 -37.86
CA ASP A 678 5.29 47.43 -36.47
C ASP A 678 6.78 47.25 -36.17
N ASN A 679 7.48 46.44 -36.96
CA ASN A 679 8.91 46.22 -36.82
C ASN A 679 9.73 47.26 -37.60
N ALA A 680 10.40 48.15 -36.86
CA ALA A 680 11.24 49.21 -37.42
C ALA A 680 12.33 48.72 -38.40
N ILE A 681 12.87 47.51 -38.23
CA ILE A 681 13.88 46.95 -39.15
C ILE A 681 13.23 46.56 -40.48
N ASN A 682 12.10 45.84 -40.44
CA ASN A 682 11.35 45.47 -41.65
C ASN A 682 10.85 46.70 -42.40
N GLN A 683 10.38 47.70 -41.66
CA GLN A 683 9.97 48.99 -42.18
C GLN A 683 11.14 49.70 -42.88
N LEU A 684 12.33 49.73 -42.27
CA LEU A 684 13.54 50.33 -42.84
C LEU A 684 13.98 49.60 -44.12
N VAL A 685 13.99 48.26 -44.12
CA VAL A 685 14.37 47.43 -45.28
C VAL A 685 13.41 47.67 -46.44
N THR A 686 12.10 47.57 -46.19
CA THR A 686 11.07 47.74 -47.22
C THR A 686 11.07 49.17 -47.77
N ARG A 687 11.26 50.17 -46.90
CA ARG A 687 11.41 51.58 -47.29
C ARG A 687 12.64 51.78 -48.17
N GLY A 688 13.77 51.16 -47.84
CA GLY A 688 14.98 51.19 -48.66
C GLY A 688 14.75 50.65 -50.08
N MET A 689 14.02 49.53 -50.20
CA MET A 689 13.66 48.96 -51.51
C MET A 689 12.77 49.89 -52.34
N LEU A 690 11.72 50.47 -51.73
CA LEU A 690 10.80 51.37 -52.42
C LEU A 690 11.47 52.66 -52.89
N LEU A 691 12.35 53.24 -52.07
CA LEU A 691 13.12 54.43 -52.44
C LEU A 691 14.08 54.12 -53.61
N LYS A 692 14.71 52.94 -53.62
CA LYS A 692 15.56 52.49 -54.74
C LYS A 692 14.76 52.30 -56.04
N LEU A 693 13.46 51.99 -55.93
CA LEU A 693 12.54 51.89 -57.06
C LEU A 693 11.95 53.26 -57.49
N GLY A 694 12.24 54.34 -56.77
CA GLY A 694 11.81 55.70 -57.11
C GLY A 694 10.47 56.14 -56.52
N TYR A 695 9.83 55.34 -55.66
CA TYR A 695 8.53 55.69 -55.05
C TYR A 695 8.67 56.71 -53.92
N GLN A 696 7.63 57.51 -53.71
CA GLN A 696 7.46 58.25 -52.46
C GLN A 696 6.94 57.30 -51.38
N VAL A 697 7.53 57.33 -50.18
CA VAL A 697 7.22 56.35 -49.13
C VAL A 697 6.68 57.03 -47.88
N ARG A 698 5.56 56.53 -47.37
CA ARG A 698 5.04 56.81 -46.03
C ARG A 698 5.12 55.55 -45.17
N THR A 699 5.20 55.72 -43.87
CA THR A 699 5.31 54.62 -42.91
C THR A 699 4.31 54.83 -41.79
N ALA A 700 3.71 53.75 -41.32
CA ALA A 700 2.88 53.70 -40.12
C ALA A 700 3.26 52.46 -39.30
N ASP A 701 3.23 52.59 -37.98
CA ASP A 701 3.66 51.53 -37.05
C ASP A 701 2.51 50.60 -36.66
N ASN A 702 1.27 50.96 -36.99
CA ASN A 702 0.09 50.14 -36.75
C ASN A 702 -1.09 50.50 -37.67
N GLY A 703 -2.13 49.66 -37.64
CA GLY A 703 -3.33 49.85 -38.45
C GLY A 703 -4.13 51.12 -38.18
N ALA A 704 -4.12 51.65 -36.95
CA ALA A 704 -4.87 52.87 -36.63
C ALA A 704 -4.21 54.12 -37.24
N GLU A 705 -2.89 54.23 -37.11
CA GLU A 705 -2.09 55.31 -37.72
C GLU A 705 -2.19 55.27 -39.26
N ALA A 706 -2.17 54.06 -39.85
CA ALA A 706 -2.37 53.90 -41.29
C ALA A 706 -3.72 54.47 -41.76
N LEU A 707 -4.80 54.25 -41.01
CA LEU A 707 -6.13 54.78 -41.32
C LEU A 707 -6.20 56.30 -41.16
N GLU A 708 -5.41 56.89 -40.26
CA GLU A 708 -5.29 58.35 -40.15
C GLU A 708 -4.58 58.95 -41.36
N LEU A 709 -3.44 58.38 -41.77
CA LEU A 709 -2.71 58.82 -42.96
C LEU A 709 -3.56 58.72 -44.23
N LEU A 710 -4.33 57.63 -44.38
CA LEU A 710 -5.24 57.43 -45.52
C LEU A 710 -6.40 58.43 -45.57
N ARG A 711 -6.71 59.12 -44.47
CA ARG A 711 -7.72 60.19 -44.45
C ARG A 711 -7.15 61.55 -44.84
N SER A 712 -5.86 61.77 -44.61
CA SER A 712 -5.20 63.08 -44.82
C SER A 712 -4.35 63.15 -46.09
N GLU A 713 -3.87 62.02 -46.61
CA GLU A 713 -2.94 61.96 -47.73
C GLU A 713 -3.45 61.06 -48.86
N THR A 714 -3.08 61.38 -50.10
CA THR A 714 -3.32 60.53 -51.27
C THR A 714 -2.25 59.45 -51.36
N ILE A 715 -2.67 58.18 -51.22
CA ILE A 715 -1.80 57.01 -51.27
C ILE A 715 -2.20 56.17 -52.48
N ASP A 716 -1.22 55.67 -53.24
CA ASP A 716 -1.44 54.88 -54.46
C ASP A 716 -1.37 53.37 -54.23
N ALA A 717 -0.68 52.93 -53.16
CA ALA A 717 -0.71 51.55 -52.69
C ALA A 717 -0.35 51.43 -51.22
N VAL A 718 -0.83 50.37 -50.57
CA VAL A 718 -0.49 50.05 -49.19
C VAL A 718 0.22 48.69 -49.15
N LEU A 719 1.40 48.64 -48.54
CA LEU A 719 2.05 47.42 -48.09
C LEU A 719 1.65 47.19 -46.63
N LEU A 720 0.91 46.12 -46.35
CA LEU A 720 0.26 45.93 -45.05
C LEU A 720 0.68 44.62 -44.40
N ASP A 721 1.38 44.70 -43.27
CA ASP A 721 1.66 43.50 -42.47
C ASP A 721 0.37 42.87 -41.92
N CYS A 722 0.24 41.56 -42.07
CA CYS A 722 -0.94 40.83 -41.59
C CYS A 722 -0.99 40.74 -40.05
N GLN A 723 0.17 40.74 -39.38
CA GLN A 723 0.27 40.52 -37.94
C GLN A 723 0.89 41.73 -37.23
N MET A 724 0.04 42.63 -36.75
CA MET A 724 0.46 43.82 -36.00
C MET A 724 -0.34 43.97 -34.70
N PRO A 725 0.27 44.53 -33.64
CA PRO A 725 -0.43 44.88 -32.40
C PRO A 725 -1.43 46.03 -32.62
N VAL A 726 -2.33 46.22 -31.65
CA VAL A 726 -3.43 47.23 -31.64
C VAL A 726 -4.55 46.95 -32.66
N MET A 727 -4.22 46.80 -33.94
CA MET A 727 -5.15 46.47 -35.01
C MET A 727 -4.44 45.58 -36.04
N ASP A 728 -4.90 44.33 -36.18
CA ASP A 728 -4.32 43.39 -37.13
C ASP A 728 -4.55 43.82 -38.60
N GLY A 729 -3.69 43.39 -39.52
CA GLY A 729 -3.75 43.81 -40.91
C GLY A 729 -5.06 43.43 -41.62
N PHE A 730 -5.72 42.36 -41.17
CA PHE A 730 -7.03 41.97 -41.71
C PHE A 730 -8.13 42.95 -41.32
N ALA A 731 -8.17 43.36 -40.04
CA ALA A 731 -9.07 44.38 -39.54
C ALA A 731 -8.77 45.73 -40.18
N THR A 732 -7.49 46.10 -40.32
CA THR A 732 -7.07 47.33 -41.01
C THR A 732 -7.55 47.35 -42.45
N CYS A 733 -7.38 46.26 -43.20
CA CYS A 733 -7.87 46.16 -44.58
C CYS A 733 -9.40 46.32 -44.64
N ARG A 734 -10.15 45.63 -43.78
CA ARG A 734 -11.63 45.78 -43.73
C ARG A 734 -12.05 47.22 -43.41
N ALA A 735 -11.35 47.88 -42.50
CA ALA A 735 -11.62 49.27 -42.16
C ALA A 735 -11.26 50.23 -43.30
N LEU A 736 -10.12 50.01 -43.96
CA LEU A 736 -9.66 50.76 -45.13
C LEU A 736 -10.67 50.67 -46.28
N ARG A 737 -11.23 49.48 -46.54
CA ARG A 737 -12.25 49.29 -47.58
C ARG A 737 -13.55 50.06 -47.33
N ASN A 738 -13.85 50.39 -46.07
CA ASN A 738 -14.99 51.20 -45.70
C ASN A 738 -14.70 52.72 -45.72
N LEU A 739 -13.45 53.15 -45.96
CA LEU A 739 -13.13 54.57 -46.10
C LEU A 739 -13.54 55.11 -47.49
N PRO A 740 -14.16 56.30 -47.57
CA PRO A 740 -14.46 56.95 -48.84
C PRO A 740 -13.18 57.15 -49.67
N GLY A 741 -13.19 56.74 -50.94
CA GLY A 741 -12.04 56.86 -51.85
C GLY A 741 -11.01 55.72 -51.78
N CYS A 742 -11.04 54.85 -50.76
CA CYS A 742 -10.05 53.76 -50.59
C CYS A 742 -10.56 52.37 -51.01
N GLN A 743 -11.77 52.28 -51.56
CA GLN A 743 -12.44 51.02 -51.90
C GLN A 743 -11.67 50.17 -52.92
N LEU A 744 -11.03 50.84 -53.90
CA LEU A 744 -10.25 50.21 -54.98
C LEU A 744 -8.72 50.34 -54.79
N LEU A 745 -8.29 50.95 -53.67
CA LEU A 745 -6.87 51.17 -53.40
C LEU A 745 -6.12 49.82 -53.33
N PRO A 746 -5.03 49.63 -54.10
CA PRO A 746 -4.22 48.42 -54.00
C PRO A 746 -3.68 48.21 -52.59
N VAL A 747 -4.04 47.10 -51.95
CA VAL A 747 -3.52 46.68 -50.65
C VAL A 747 -2.76 45.37 -50.84
N LEU A 748 -1.44 45.42 -50.74
CA LEU A 748 -0.56 44.28 -50.90
C LEU A 748 -0.18 43.77 -49.50
N ALA A 749 -0.64 42.57 -49.16
CA ALA A 749 -0.39 41.95 -47.87
C ALA A 749 1.09 41.57 -47.73
N ILE A 750 1.70 41.77 -46.57
CA ILE A 750 2.98 41.19 -46.22
C ILE A 750 2.72 40.12 -45.15
N THR A 751 2.89 38.85 -45.51
CA THR A 751 2.63 37.71 -44.60
C THR A 751 3.91 36.95 -44.28
N ALA A 752 4.01 36.46 -43.03
CA ALA A 752 5.08 35.57 -42.58
C ALA A 752 4.99 34.15 -43.17
N HIS A 753 3.84 33.73 -43.71
CA HIS A 753 3.63 32.39 -44.27
C HIS A 753 3.10 32.48 -45.70
N SER A 754 3.87 31.97 -46.67
CA SER A 754 3.49 31.98 -48.09
C SER A 754 2.59 30.82 -48.51
N HIS A 755 1.89 30.18 -47.56
CA HIS A 755 0.98 29.07 -47.86
C HIS A 755 -0.34 29.62 -48.42
N SER A 756 -0.97 28.83 -49.30
CA SER A 756 -2.18 29.20 -50.04
C SER A 756 -3.38 29.63 -49.17
N GLY A 757 -3.46 29.20 -47.90
CA GLY A 757 -4.54 29.58 -46.98
C GLY A 757 -4.48 31.05 -46.55
N ASP A 758 -3.27 31.60 -46.35
CA ASP A 758 -3.10 33.02 -46.03
C ASP A 758 -3.46 33.91 -47.21
N ARG A 759 -3.18 33.44 -48.44
CA ARG A 759 -3.62 34.12 -49.67
C ARG A 759 -5.15 34.24 -49.71
N GLU A 760 -5.87 33.16 -49.47
CA GLU A 760 -7.35 33.17 -49.46
C GLU A 760 -7.90 34.07 -48.37
N ARG A 761 -7.29 34.06 -47.16
CA ARG A 761 -7.67 34.95 -46.06
C ARG A 761 -7.40 36.43 -46.37
N CYS A 762 -6.27 36.74 -46.99
CA CYS A 762 -5.92 38.11 -47.40
C CYS A 762 -6.93 38.61 -48.45
N LEU A 763 -7.21 37.81 -49.46
CA LEU A 763 -8.20 38.13 -50.51
C LEU A 763 -9.61 38.26 -49.93
N ALA A 764 -10.03 37.36 -49.03
CA ALA A 764 -11.34 37.42 -48.36
C ALA A 764 -11.49 38.67 -47.46
N ALA A 765 -10.39 39.18 -46.88
CA ALA A 765 -10.38 40.43 -46.14
C ALA A 765 -10.41 41.69 -47.03
N GLY A 766 -10.34 41.52 -48.35
CA GLY A 766 -10.36 42.61 -49.34
C GLY A 766 -8.98 43.09 -49.79
N MET A 767 -7.90 42.37 -49.46
CA MET A 767 -6.56 42.69 -49.96
C MET A 767 -6.44 42.32 -51.45
N SER A 768 -5.56 43.01 -52.17
CA SER A 768 -5.42 42.93 -53.62
C SER A 768 -4.44 41.83 -54.07
N ASP A 769 -3.31 41.70 -53.39
CA ASP A 769 -2.31 40.66 -53.62
C ASP A 769 -1.45 40.48 -52.36
N TYR A 770 -0.41 39.64 -52.39
CA TYR A 770 0.43 39.35 -51.23
C TYR A 770 1.92 39.17 -51.55
N LEU A 771 2.75 39.36 -50.52
CA LEU A 771 4.19 39.20 -50.49
C LEU A 771 4.57 38.37 -49.26
N ALA A 772 5.51 37.43 -49.43
CA ALA A 772 6.05 36.66 -48.33
C ALA A 772 7.19 37.42 -47.63
N LYS A 773 7.27 37.35 -46.30
CA LYS A 773 8.46 37.76 -45.54
C LYS A 773 9.55 36.68 -45.67
N PRO A 774 10.83 37.05 -45.85
CA PRO A 774 11.34 38.41 -46.06
C PRO A 774 10.98 38.93 -47.46
N VAL A 775 10.59 40.22 -47.53
CA VAL A 775 10.19 40.86 -48.78
C VAL A 775 11.36 40.88 -49.77
N LYS A 776 11.18 40.30 -50.96
CA LYS A 776 12.21 40.27 -52.00
C LYS A 776 12.06 41.44 -52.96
N PHE A 777 13.16 42.11 -53.27
CA PHE A 777 13.19 43.29 -54.14
C PHE A 777 12.50 43.06 -55.50
N GLU A 778 12.83 41.96 -56.19
CA GLU A 778 12.25 41.64 -57.51
C GLU A 778 10.74 41.36 -57.46
N GLN A 779 10.25 40.71 -56.38
CA GLN A 779 8.83 40.42 -56.21
C GLN A 779 8.04 41.71 -55.92
N LEU A 780 8.58 42.56 -55.04
CA LEU A 780 8.01 43.86 -54.73
C LEU A 780 7.95 44.75 -55.98
N ARG A 781 9.02 44.81 -56.77
CA ARG A 781 9.07 45.56 -58.03
C ARG A 781 7.97 45.13 -59.00
N ASN A 782 7.82 43.82 -59.21
CA ASN A 782 6.84 43.30 -60.16
C ASN A 782 5.40 43.57 -59.71
N LEU A 783 5.09 43.43 -58.42
CA LEU A 783 3.74 43.72 -57.92
C LEU A 783 3.40 45.20 -58.00
N LEU A 784 4.32 46.09 -57.66
CA LEU A 784 4.06 47.53 -57.75
C LEU A 784 3.97 48.00 -59.19
N HIS A 785 4.72 47.40 -60.11
CA HIS A 785 4.55 47.63 -61.54
C HIS A 785 3.09 47.34 -61.96
N ASP A 786 2.60 46.13 -61.68
CA ASP A 786 1.27 45.69 -62.11
C ASP A 786 0.11 46.41 -61.40
N TRP A 787 0.24 46.66 -60.10
CA TRP A 787 -0.84 47.20 -59.28
C TRP A 787 -0.84 48.71 -59.16
N VAL A 788 0.28 49.39 -59.44
CA VAL A 788 0.44 50.83 -59.25
C VAL A 788 0.76 51.55 -60.55
N LEU A 789 1.67 51.04 -61.37
CA LEU A 789 2.12 51.74 -62.57
C LEU A 789 1.26 51.47 -63.81
N CYS A 790 0.63 50.30 -63.90
CA CYS A 790 -0.20 49.89 -65.03
C CYS A 790 -1.68 50.33 -64.93
N ARG A 791 -2.05 51.15 -63.93
CA ARG A 791 -3.44 51.60 -63.70
C ARG A 791 -3.60 53.09 -63.93
N GLU A 792 -4.73 53.49 -64.51
CA GLU A 792 -5.16 54.89 -64.58
C GLU A 792 -5.55 55.38 -63.17
N SER A 793 -5.26 56.66 -62.88
CA SER A 793 -5.38 57.28 -61.55
C SER A 793 -6.79 57.32 -60.99
#